data_AF-A0A660L1T7-F1
#
_entry.id   AF-A0A660L1T7-F1
#
_cell.length_a   1.000
_cell.length_b   1.000
_cell.length_c   1.000
_cell.angle_alpha   90.00
_cell.angle_beta   90.00
_cell.angle_gamma   90.00
#
_symmetry.space_group_name_H-M   'P 1'
#
loop_
_entity.id
_entity.type
_entity.pdbx_description
1 polymer ?
#
loop_
_entity_poly.entity_id
_entity_poly.type
_entity_poly.pdbx_seq_one_letter_code
_entity_poly.pdbx_strand_id
1 'polypeptide(L)'
;MSRRVATAAAVAAALTALPSTAQAQDTAPPAIEPAAFAAAPNGNNSWRLTAPQTLNLSATDDVAVSKFQYSLDGGATYVDVPATAGPSATASVTLSQEGNTPLRYRAVDSAGNVSRVALNTTLNQAAAAGATAVRLSSTNGLGPGDQLVLNTGTGQETATIATVVLPNPGGTTPNVTLTAPLTKAHAASTAVAATAYAHTITLQIDTKGPVATWGTQASTLSAASTAGATGLRLASVTGRTAGETLQVDTGPGAETVKVASVDAAAVAPAPNIIFTSALTRAHQSGSAVYVPQVVDGKILQSQTLTPLRSDPRLRDLSDTVSTGAGGSAPRRMTLDGTSMIPKTVDVNRLTVGKHVQTVSLQDTAGQTSKYVNTFVVTTSFADLGTVIDQYANNALRTTLNTAHAVGATGLRLANPVGFRAGQEIVVGSGDTAETVKITRSLSTPPSVNTTLAAAATTGSTKIRLTSYNSEALAGPNPPSNNGPIAGQPIVLDFGANQEVVYVKRNISPLPAAPEPNVELTAPLTKDHAAGAATNLSNVILAAPLTKAQANGAAVALPQPLISAAKATELRTLLADAKTKADAGQTAAAITALQAFNAAAASSRPLQSAGEALIAQLNGTPVDTAGTGITVEGAEEGVQAIRQYYNPSPFKANPFATYKILVSGRAGGFRHQSIVDFETMFQELGTTNGFDVEIWDPNIGASPGRQAPAGVSLPTSPFLDWEQLKQYKTVVLNSTVGINGTSTMNAVEFANLQRFVRAGGGVIAIHGGIDSMQNVPWFMDLVGAGFTNHGGNQGGILVETESGGHVELLNADPAHSTMQSVPKRFSTVEELYNTNRNPAELGIVHPLMYENEDSLVGQLGYSTGALHNSDRHSMTWCRNFDGGRSFTTALGHNWQFTTQQWWRDMMLNAVQWTAGQEYSNCVTFNEVKDLLDQASADGNVTTAGSTALNAALASADTAYRADDFAAAAGFAREFVAQAKRLANAGADKGTALMQLQTKGAELVGWMSGNEAEPAAPRLEGPPAQGTVGGSVPATLGLTLGAPATFGAFTPGKPQTYTASTKADVISTAGDARLSVSDASATATGRLVNGSFSLAAPLQAKATSAAGTGTAFAPVGGSSAPTTLLDFGGPVSNDTVTVSFEQAIGQNEALRTGAYSKALTFTLSTSNP
;
A
#
# COMPACT_ATOMS: atom_id res chain seq x y z
N MET A 1 -69.48 43.70 -20.58
CA MET A 1 -70.96 43.74 -20.70
C MET A 1 -71.40 42.31 -20.98
N SER A 2 -72.21 41.60 -20.20
CA SER A 2 -73.03 41.97 -19.05
C SER A 2 -73.13 40.81 -18.06
N ARG A 3 -73.34 41.20 -16.79
CA ARG A 3 -73.41 40.40 -15.57
C ARG A 3 -74.80 39.80 -15.33
N ARG A 4 -74.84 38.72 -14.54
CA ARG A 4 -75.89 38.32 -13.54
C ARG A 4 -77.20 37.76 -14.14
N VAL A 5 -77.89 36.79 -13.53
CA VAL A 5 -78.52 36.73 -12.18
C VAL A 5 -78.83 35.23 -11.88
N ALA A 6 -78.33 34.63 -10.78
CA ALA A 6 -78.97 34.41 -9.45
C ALA A 6 -80.12 33.35 -9.45
N THR A 7 -79.87 32.14 -8.92
CA THR A 7 -80.17 31.61 -7.55
C THR A 7 -81.59 31.09 -7.32
N ALA A 8 -81.66 29.75 -7.16
CA ALA A 8 -82.30 28.95 -6.11
C ALA A 8 -83.70 29.30 -5.55
N ALA A 9 -84.59 28.30 -5.46
CA ALA A 9 -85.02 27.71 -4.18
C ALA A 9 -86.07 26.58 -4.31
N ALA A 10 -85.91 25.59 -3.40
CA ALA A 10 -86.93 24.82 -2.67
C ALA A 10 -87.70 23.64 -3.32
N VAL A 11 -87.20 22.43 -3.00
CA VAL A 11 -87.82 21.34 -2.20
C VAL A 11 -89.18 20.72 -2.61
N ALA A 12 -89.09 19.40 -2.86
CA ALA A 12 -90.02 18.28 -2.64
C ALA A 12 -91.28 18.12 -3.51
N ALA A 13 -91.23 17.12 -4.40
CA ALA A 13 -92.36 16.24 -4.70
C ALA A 13 -91.85 14.84 -5.09
N ALA A 14 -92.56 13.83 -4.60
CA ALA A 14 -92.18 12.43 -4.55
C ALA A 14 -92.38 11.66 -5.87
N LEU A 15 -91.59 10.59 -5.99
CA LEU A 15 -91.83 9.30 -6.65
C LEU A 15 -92.50 9.29 -8.03
N THR A 16 -91.72 8.89 -9.04
CA THR A 16 -92.00 7.69 -9.86
C THR A 16 -90.70 7.22 -10.51
N ALA A 17 -90.17 6.13 -9.98
CA ALA A 17 -89.03 5.42 -10.54
C ALA A 17 -89.43 4.73 -11.85
N LEU A 18 -88.69 5.00 -12.92
CA LEU A 18 -88.45 4.03 -13.98
C LEU A 18 -87.25 3.17 -13.52
N PRO A 19 -87.29 1.84 -13.67
CA PRO A 19 -86.21 1.00 -13.19
C PRO A 19 -84.99 1.20 -14.10
N SER A 20 -84.03 2.00 -13.67
CA SER A 20 -82.65 1.74 -14.07
C SER A 20 -82.34 0.36 -13.53
N THR A 21 -82.02 -0.57 -14.43
CA THR A 21 -81.43 -1.87 -14.10
C THR A 21 -80.52 -1.70 -12.89
N ALA A 22 -80.83 -2.37 -11.78
CA ALA A 22 -79.89 -2.48 -10.67
C ALA A 22 -78.58 -2.98 -11.30
N GLN A 23 -77.58 -2.11 -11.42
CA GLN A 23 -76.21 -2.56 -11.61
C GLN A 23 -76.02 -3.55 -10.46
N ALA A 24 -75.70 -4.80 -10.81
CA ALA A 24 -75.38 -5.82 -9.84
C ALA A 24 -74.44 -5.16 -8.82
N GLN A 25 -74.77 -5.27 -7.54
CA GLN A 25 -73.94 -4.71 -6.48
C GLN A 25 -72.51 -5.17 -6.77
N ASP A 26 -71.63 -4.22 -7.04
CA ASP A 26 -70.26 -4.52 -7.38
C ASP A 26 -69.62 -5.24 -6.19
N THR A 27 -69.36 -6.54 -6.38
CA THR A 27 -68.74 -7.42 -5.39
C THR A 27 -67.27 -7.70 -5.71
N ALA A 28 -66.77 -7.23 -6.85
CA ALA A 28 -65.41 -7.47 -7.28
C ALA A 28 -64.49 -6.42 -6.62
N PRO A 29 -63.40 -6.81 -5.94
CA PRO A 29 -62.46 -5.84 -5.41
C PRO A 29 -61.57 -5.26 -6.52
N PRO A 30 -61.16 -3.98 -6.41
CA PRO A 30 -60.30 -3.35 -7.39
C PRO A 30 -58.90 -3.98 -7.41
N ALA A 31 -58.30 -4.07 -8.59
CA ALA A 31 -56.94 -4.55 -8.79
C ALA A 31 -55.96 -3.36 -8.74
N ILE A 32 -55.13 -3.29 -7.71
CA ILE A 32 -54.10 -2.25 -7.56
C ILE A 32 -52.76 -2.75 -8.10
N GLU A 33 -52.07 -1.89 -8.84
CA GLU A 33 -50.72 -2.17 -9.34
C GLU A 33 -49.66 -1.90 -8.26
N PRO A 34 -48.48 -2.54 -8.33
CA PRO A 34 -47.37 -2.22 -7.46
C PRO A 34 -47.00 -0.73 -7.53
N ALA A 35 -47.11 -0.04 -6.41
CA ALA A 35 -46.77 1.38 -6.30
C ALA A 35 -45.25 1.60 -6.38
N ALA A 36 -44.86 2.78 -6.86
CA ALA A 36 -43.47 3.23 -6.89
C ALA A 36 -43.36 4.68 -6.42
N PHE A 37 -42.22 5.04 -5.82
CA PHE A 37 -41.90 6.43 -5.51
C PHE A 37 -41.36 7.15 -6.76
N ALA A 38 -41.66 8.45 -6.87
CA ALA A 38 -41.31 9.27 -8.04
C ALA A 38 -39.79 9.46 -8.27
N ALA A 39 -38.98 9.25 -7.24
CA ALA A 39 -37.52 9.24 -7.34
C ALA A 39 -36.98 7.87 -6.92
N ALA A 40 -36.03 7.34 -7.69
CA ALA A 40 -35.28 6.18 -7.26
C ALA A 40 -34.43 6.56 -6.04
N PRO A 41 -34.35 5.72 -4.99
CA PRO A 41 -33.51 5.99 -3.85
C PRO A 41 -32.04 6.15 -4.27
N ASN A 42 -31.31 7.06 -3.64
CA ASN A 42 -30.00 7.53 -4.10
C ASN A 42 -28.81 7.03 -3.26
N GLY A 43 -29.01 6.01 -2.42
CA GLY A 43 -27.97 5.40 -1.57
C GLY A 43 -27.69 3.93 -1.88
N ASN A 44 -26.63 3.37 -1.29
CA ASN A 44 -26.22 1.96 -1.43
C ASN A 44 -27.32 0.93 -1.14
N ASN A 45 -27.82 0.22 -2.15
CA ASN A 45 -28.97 -0.70 -2.06
C ASN A 45 -30.34 0.00 -1.96
N SER A 46 -30.48 1.17 -2.60
CA SER A 46 -31.75 1.85 -2.80
C SER A 46 -32.48 2.27 -1.50
N TRP A 47 -31.74 2.73 -0.50
CA TRP A 47 -32.28 2.80 0.86
C TRP A 47 -32.59 4.19 1.41
N ARG A 48 -32.42 5.25 0.62
CA ARG A 48 -32.41 6.60 1.19
C ARG A 48 -32.77 7.70 0.22
N LEU A 49 -33.53 8.69 0.73
CA LEU A 49 -33.81 9.98 0.10
C LEU A 49 -33.79 11.13 1.15
N THR A 50 -33.14 12.26 0.83
CA THR A 50 -33.01 13.48 1.67
C THR A 50 -34.22 14.40 1.61
N ALA A 51 -35.25 14.03 0.85
CA ALA A 51 -36.38 14.88 0.50
C ALA A 51 -37.70 14.10 0.57
N PRO A 52 -38.84 14.80 0.77
CA PRO A 52 -40.17 14.18 0.71
C PRO A 52 -40.37 13.34 -0.56
N GLN A 53 -41.04 12.21 -0.42
CA GLN A 53 -41.28 11.25 -1.50
C GLN A 53 -42.70 11.32 -2.02
N THR A 54 -42.87 11.22 -3.33
CA THR A 54 -44.20 11.14 -3.94
C THR A 54 -44.50 9.69 -4.29
N LEU A 55 -45.46 9.08 -3.59
CA LEU A 55 -45.98 7.74 -3.85
C LEU A 55 -46.99 7.82 -4.99
N ASN A 56 -46.73 7.09 -6.08
CA ASN A 56 -47.64 7.00 -7.23
C ASN A 56 -48.44 5.69 -7.15
N LEU A 57 -49.76 5.81 -7.29
CA LEU A 57 -50.74 4.74 -7.16
C LEU A 57 -51.55 4.61 -8.44
N SER A 58 -51.84 3.38 -8.85
CA SER A 58 -52.73 3.08 -9.97
C SER A 58 -53.51 1.81 -9.72
N ALA A 59 -54.78 1.80 -10.10
CA ALA A 59 -55.65 0.64 -9.98
C ALA A 59 -56.66 0.58 -11.13
N THR A 60 -57.18 -0.60 -11.37
CA THR A 60 -58.27 -0.88 -12.31
C THR A 60 -59.40 -1.61 -11.61
N ASP A 61 -60.60 -1.45 -12.14
CA ASP A 61 -61.83 -2.03 -11.60
C ASP A 61 -62.84 -2.22 -12.74
N ASP A 62 -63.75 -3.18 -12.63
CA ASP A 62 -64.77 -3.43 -13.65
C ASP A 62 -65.88 -2.37 -13.63
N VAL A 63 -66.04 -1.64 -12.51
CA VAL A 63 -66.97 -0.52 -12.38
C VAL A 63 -66.21 0.81 -12.22
N ALA A 64 -65.67 1.09 -11.04
CA ALA A 64 -64.89 2.30 -10.82
C ALA A 64 -64.10 2.29 -9.50
N VAL A 65 -62.78 2.55 -9.60
CA VAL A 65 -61.94 2.91 -8.45
C VAL A 65 -62.34 4.31 -7.97
N SER A 66 -62.77 4.46 -6.72
CA SER A 66 -63.25 5.74 -6.17
C SER A 66 -62.15 6.55 -5.47
N LYS A 67 -61.23 5.87 -4.78
CA LYS A 67 -60.11 6.50 -4.07
C LYS A 67 -58.99 5.50 -3.79
N PHE A 68 -57.84 6.03 -3.37
CA PHE A 68 -56.78 5.23 -2.76
C PHE A 68 -56.67 5.55 -1.28
N GLN A 69 -56.01 4.67 -0.53
CA GLN A 69 -55.70 4.89 0.87
C GLN A 69 -54.28 4.46 1.19
N TYR A 70 -53.64 5.12 2.14
CA TYR A 70 -52.36 4.68 2.70
C TYR A 70 -52.35 4.72 4.24
N SER A 71 -51.44 4.00 4.85
CA SER A 71 -51.25 3.92 6.30
C SER A 71 -49.75 3.87 6.63
N LEU A 72 -49.37 4.60 7.68
CA LEU A 72 -47.99 4.69 8.20
C LEU A 72 -47.83 4.03 9.58
N ASP A 73 -48.93 3.52 10.15
CA ASP A 73 -49.00 2.94 11.49
C ASP A 73 -49.33 1.43 11.44
N GLY A 74 -48.90 0.76 10.37
CA GLY A 74 -49.12 -0.68 10.19
C GLY A 74 -50.54 -1.08 9.80
N GLY A 75 -51.41 -0.11 9.48
CA GLY A 75 -52.80 -0.33 9.08
C GLY A 75 -53.82 -0.03 10.18
N ALA A 76 -53.41 0.58 11.29
CA ALA A 76 -54.33 0.99 12.36
C ALA A 76 -55.22 2.15 11.92
N THR A 77 -54.67 3.10 11.16
CA THR A 77 -55.43 4.18 10.51
C THR A 77 -55.05 4.30 9.03
N TYR A 78 -56.05 4.59 8.19
CA TYR A 78 -55.87 4.80 6.75
C TYR A 78 -56.27 6.23 6.38
N VAL A 79 -55.40 6.89 5.61
CA VAL A 79 -55.59 8.24 5.06
C VAL A 79 -56.03 8.14 3.62
N ASP A 80 -57.10 8.85 3.26
CA ASP A 80 -57.64 8.89 1.90
C ASP A 80 -56.73 9.72 0.97
N VAL A 81 -56.46 9.18 -0.23
CA VAL A 81 -55.84 9.87 -1.36
C VAL A 81 -56.89 10.00 -2.46
N PRO A 82 -57.39 11.21 -2.73
CA PRO A 82 -58.42 11.43 -3.74
C PRO A 82 -57.97 11.00 -5.13
N ALA A 83 -58.87 10.40 -5.90
CA ALA A 83 -58.70 10.11 -7.32
C ALA A 83 -59.97 10.51 -8.09
N THR A 84 -59.86 10.69 -9.40
CA THR A 84 -61.05 10.83 -10.25
C THR A 84 -61.63 9.44 -10.47
N ALA A 85 -62.89 9.22 -10.11
CA ALA A 85 -63.51 7.91 -10.18
C ALA A 85 -63.64 7.41 -11.63
N GLY A 86 -63.26 6.16 -11.88
CA GLY A 86 -63.36 5.52 -13.19
C GLY A 86 -62.82 4.08 -13.20
N PRO A 87 -63.03 3.33 -14.29
CA PRO A 87 -62.57 1.93 -14.42
C PRO A 87 -61.05 1.78 -14.39
N SER A 88 -60.31 2.88 -14.56
CA SER A 88 -58.90 3.01 -14.23
C SER A 88 -58.69 4.35 -13.54
N ALA A 89 -57.93 4.35 -12.44
CA ALA A 89 -57.63 5.57 -11.69
C ALA A 89 -56.15 5.61 -11.31
N THR A 90 -55.62 6.82 -11.18
CA THR A 90 -54.27 7.09 -10.70
C THR A 90 -54.30 8.19 -9.66
N ALA A 91 -53.41 8.13 -8.67
CA ALA A 91 -53.24 9.18 -7.67
C ALA A 91 -51.77 9.28 -7.24
N SER A 92 -51.41 10.42 -6.64
CA SER A 92 -50.08 10.64 -6.09
C SER A 92 -50.17 11.34 -4.72
N VAL A 93 -49.33 10.94 -3.77
CA VAL A 93 -49.26 11.59 -2.44
C VAL A 93 -47.82 11.84 -2.02
N THR A 94 -47.53 13.04 -1.52
CA THR A 94 -46.22 13.40 -0.98
C THR A 94 -46.11 13.07 0.50
N LEU A 95 -45.04 12.40 0.90
CA LEU A 95 -44.79 11.87 2.23
C LEU A 95 -43.43 12.39 2.72
N SER A 96 -43.37 12.88 3.96
CA SER A 96 -42.17 13.47 4.56
C SER A 96 -41.78 12.83 5.90
N GLN A 97 -42.32 11.65 6.19
CA GLN A 97 -42.06 10.98 7.46
C GLN A 97 -40.62 10.46 7.49
N GLU A 98 -39.88 10.92 8.48
CA GLU A 98 -38.51 10.48 8.79
C GLU A 98 -38.49 8.99 9.19
N GLY A 99 -37.42 8.28 8.81
CA GLY A 99 -37.16 6.90 9.23
C GLY A 99 -37.56 5.86 8.18
N ASN A 100 -37.45 4.59 8.59
CA ASN A 100 -37.76 3.43 7.76
C ASN A 100 -39.18 2.95 8.04
N THR A 101 -40.18 3.60 7.43
CA THR A 101 -41.60 3.36 7.76
C THR A 101 -42.23 2.38 6.78
N PRO A 102 -42.74 1.21 7.23
CA PRO A 102 -43.59 0.35 6.40
C PRO A 102 -44.89 1.09 6.07
N LEU A 103 -45.06 1.45 4.80
CA LEU A 103 -46.26 2.08 4.30
C LEU A 103 -47.18 1.03 3.71
N ARG A 104 -48.43 0.96 4.19
CA ARG A 104 -49.47 0.14 3.58
C ARG A 104 -50.32 0.97 2.65
N TYR A 105 -50.68 0.47 1.48
CA TYR A 105 -51.53 1.16 0.51
C TYR A 105 -52.55 0.23 -0.12
N ARG A 106 -53.72 0.78 -0.48
CA ARG A 106 -54.83 0.04 -1.10
C ARG A 106 -55.70 0.93 -1.97
N ALA A 107 -56.44 0.32 -2.90
CA ALA A 107 -57.49 0.98 -3.67
C ALA A 107 -58.86 0.64 -3.07
N VAL A 108 -59.82 1.56 -3.21
CA VAL A 108 -61.21 1.41 -2.81
C VAL A 108 -62.10 1.72 -4.01
N ASP A 109 -63.03 0.84 -4.35
CA ASP A 109 -64.00 1.06 -5.42
C ASP A 109 -65.20 1.90 -4.94
N SER A 110 -66.21 2.06 -5.80
CA SER A 110 -67.42 2.84 -5.50
C SER A 110 -68.45 2.09 -4.61
N ALA A 111 -68.35 0.77 -4.52
CA ALA A 111 -69.14 -0.07 -3.61
C ALA A 111 -68.50 -0.22 -2.22
N GLY A 112 -67.25 0.22 -2.06
CA GLY A 112 -66.47 0.15 -0.84
C GLY A 112 -65.63 -1.12 -0.71
N ASN A 113 -65.49 -1.95 -1.75
CA ASN A 113 -64.54 -3.06 -1.68
C ASN A 113 -63.11 -2.52 -1.77
N VAL A 114 -62.20 -3.22 -1.10
CA VAL A 114 -60.78 -2.87 -1.04
C VAL A 114 -59.94 -3.89 -1.81
N SER A 115 -58.86 -3.41 -2.44
CA SER A 115 -57.90 -4.27 -3.15
C SER A 115 -57.29 -5.34 -2.23
N ARG A 116 -57.03 -6.54 -2.78
CA ARG A 116 -56.55 -7.70 -2.00
C ARG A 116 -55.37 -8.40 -2.67
N VAL A 117 -54.48 -8.99 -1.87
CA VAL A 117 -53.34 -9.81 -2.33
C VAL A 117 -53.43 -11.19 -1.72
N ALA A 118 -53.38 -12.23 -2.56
CA ALA A 118 -53.27 -13.61 -2.10
C ALA A 118 -51.80 -13.97 -1.83
N LEU A 119 -51.50 -14.48 -0.65
CA LEU A 119 -50.18 -14.88 -0.20
C LEU A 119 -50.24 -16.32 0.35
N ASN A 120 -49.21 -17.13 0.09
CA ASN A 120 -49.13 -18.50 0.61
C ASN A 120 -47.94 -18.65 1.55
N THR A 121 -48.17 -19.30 2.69
CA THR A 121 -47.14 -19.60 3.69
C THR A 121 -47.49 -20.93 4.39
N THR A 122 -46.72 -21.31 5.40
CA THR A 122 -47.05 -22.46 6.25
C THR A 122 -46.90 -22.09 7.71
N LEU A 123 -47.50 -22.89 8.60
CA LEU A 123 -47.08 -22.93 9.98
C LEU A 123 -45.66 -23.50 10.07
N ASN A 124 -44.77 -22.81 10.77
CA ASN A 124 -43.44 -23.33 11.09
C ASN A 124 -43.51 -24.31 12.28
N GLN A 125 -44.46 -24.08 13.20
CA GLN A 125 -44.71 -24.91 14.38
C GLN A 125 -46.19 -25.24 14.52
N ALA A 126 -46.50 -26.34 15.21
CA ALA A 126 -47.89 -26.70 15.50
C ALA A 126 -48.56 -25.65 16.40
N ALA A 127 -49.83 -25.36 16.12
CA ALA A 127 -50.66 -24.44 16.90
C ALA A 127 -51.82 -25.21 17.52
N ALA A 128 -51.99 -25.12 18.85
CA ALA A 128 -53.09 -25.79 19.55
C ALA A 128 -54.41 -25.01 19.43
N ALA A 129 -55.53 -25.69 19.61
CA ALA A 129 -56.81 -25.01 19.84
C ALA A 129 -56.70 -24.13 21.10
N GLY A 130 -57.19 -22.90 21.02
CA GLY A 130 -57.04 -21.85 22.03
C GLY A 130 -55.79 -20.97 21.85
N ALA A 131 -54.92 -21.24 20.87
CA ALA A 131 -53.76 -20.39 20.61
C ALA A 131 -54.17 -18.99 20.13
N THR A 132 -53.67 -17.96 20.81
CA THR A 132 -53.84 -16.54 20.44
C THR A 132 -52.68 -16.00 19.62
N ALA A 133 -51.65 -16.81 19.35
CA ALA A 133 -50.51 -16.47 18.54
C ALA A 133 -49.99 -17.70 17.80
N VAL A 134 -49.48 -17.49 16.58
CA VAL A 134 -48.97 -18.56 15.70
C VAL A 134 -47.59 -18.20 15.15
N ARG A 135 -46.85 -19.23 14.75
CA ARG A 135 -45.57 -19.08 14.05
C ARG A 135 -45.74 -19.41 12.58
N LEU A 136 -45.70 -18.39 11.73
CA LEU A 136 -45.64 -18.56 10.28
C LEU A 136 -44.18 -18.72 9.83
N SER A 137 -43.96 -19.52 8.78
CA SER A 137 -42.65 -19.66 8.11
C SER A 137 -42.22 -18.36 7.42
N SER A 138 -43.20 -17.61 6.89
CA SER A 138 -43.02 -16.27 6.35
C SER A 138 -44.18 -15.37 6.77
N THR A 139 -43.87 -14.14 7.17
CA THR A 139 -44.82 -13.06 7.44
C THR A 139 -44.73 -11.92 6.41
N ASN A 140 -43.96 -12.12 5.34
CA ASN A 140 -43.70 -11.06 4.37
C ASN A 140 -44.99 -10.60 3.68
N GLY A 141 -45.24 -9.29 3.67
CA GLY A 141 -46.46 -8.70 3.12
C GLY A 141 -47.72 -8.82 4.00
N LEU A 142 -47.62 -9.40 5.20
CA LEU A 142 -48.74 -9.52 6.17
C LEU A 142 -48.65 -8.47 7.28
N GLY A 143 -49.80 -8.03 7.77
CA GLY A 143 -49.93 -7.10 8.89
C GLY A 143 -51.27 -7.21 9.62
N PRO A 144 -51.48 -6.37 10.65
CA PRO A 144 -52.77 -6.26 11.35
C PRO A 144 -53.96 -6.15 10.40
N GLY A 145 -55.05 -6.86 10.71
CA GLY A 145 -56.29 -6.88 9.92
C GLY A 145 -56.30 -7.85 8.73
N ASP A 146 -55.14 -8.42 8.35
CA ASP A 146 -55.09 -9.43 7.30
C ASP A 146 -55.65 -10.78 7.76
N GLN A 147 -56.14 -11.57 6.80
CA GLN A 147 -56.77 -12.85 7.09
C GLN A 147 -55.85 -14.03 6.76
N LEU A 148 -55.89 -15.04 7.61
CA LEU A 148 -55.21 -16.32 7.45
C LEU A 148 -56.27 -17.41 7.33
N VAL A 149 -56.22 -18.19 6.26
CA VAL A 149 -56.98 -19.43 6.11
C VAL A 149 -56.01 -20.58 6.34
N LEU A 150 -56.12 -21.22 7.50
CA LEU A 150 -55.30 -22.34 7.90
C LEU A 150 -55.96 -23.64 7.43
N ASN A 151 -55.19 -24.48 6.75
CA ASN A 151 -55.61 -25.80 6.26
C ASN A 151 -56.70 -25.74 5.17
N THR A 152 -57.18 -26.89 4.71
CA THR A 152 -58.25 -27.03 3.70
C THR A 152 -59.31 -28.04 4.15
N GLY A 153 -60.47 -28.05 3.48
CA GLY A 153 -61.55 -29.01 3.75
C GLY A 153 -62.17 -28.87 5.15
N THR A 154 -62.51 -29.98 5.80
CA THR A 154 -63.18 -29.97 7.12
C THR A 154 -62.30 -29.42 8.26
N GLY A 155 -60.97 -29.41 8.06
CA GLY A 155 -59.98 -28.84 8.98
C GLY A 155 -59.74 -27.34 8.81
N GLN A 156 -60.34 -26.70 7.80
CA GLN A 156 -60.12 -25.29 7.49
C GLN A 156 -60.61 -24.38 8.61
N GLU A 157 -59.84 -23.32 8.87
CA GLU A 157 -60.16 -22.27 9.84
C GLU A 157 -59.66 -20.91 9.34
N THR A 158 -60.43 -19.85 9.59
CA THR A 158 -60.04 -18.48 9.27
C THR A 158 -59.73 -17.70 10.54
N ALA A 159 -58.58 -17.05 10.58
CA ALA A 159 -58.16 -16.17 11.66
C ALA A 159 -57.75 -14.79 11.13
N THR A 160 -57.89 -13.75 11.94
CA THR A 160 -57.46 -12.40 11.60
C THR A 160 -56.23 -12.03 12.43
N ILE A 161 -55.26 -11.40 11.78
CA ILE A 161 -54.02 -10.96 12.41
C ILE A 161 -54.29 -9.74 13.29
N ALA A 162 -53.86 -9.79 14.55
CA ALA A 162 -53.86 -8.64 15.46
C ALA A 162 -52.55 -7.87 15.37
N THR A 163 -51.40 -8.55 15.51
CA THR A 163 -50.07 -7.95 15.34
C THR A 163 -49.11 -8.93 14.66
N VAL A 164 -48.08 -8.38 14.02
CA VAL A 164 -46.93 -9.13 13.48
C VAL A 164 -45.68 -8.64 14.20
N VAL A 165 -44.82 -9.55 14.64
CA VAL A 165 -43.55 -9.21 15.31
C VAL A 165 -42.47 -9.00 14.26
N LEU A 166 -41.85 -7.80 14.27
CA LEU A 166 -40.76 -7.42 13.39
C LEU A 166 -39.58 -6.86 14.22
N PRO A 167 -38.32 -7.29 13.96
CA PRO A 167 -37.95 -8.39 13.06
C PRO A 167 -38.45 -9.76 13.57
N ASN A 168 -38.54 -10.74 12.66
CA ASN A 168 -39.03 -12.08 12.99
C ASN A 168 -38.17 -12.70 14.10
N PRO A 169 -38.74 -13.10 15.25
CA PRO A 169 -37.96 -13.59 16.38
C PRO A 169 -37.20 -14.88 16.04
N GLY A 170 -35.94 -14.97 16.49
CA GLY A 170 -35.13 -16.19 16.36
C GLY A 170 -35.74 -17.35 17.16
N GLY A 171 -35.59 -18.59 16.67
CA GLY A 171 -36.05 -19.79 17.37
C GLY A 171 -37.54 -20.11 17.19
N THR A 172 -38.21 -20.58 18.24
CA THR A 172 -39.58 -21.15 18.20
C THR A 172 -40.70 -20.17 18.61
N THR A 173 -40.36 -18.93 18.97
CA THR A 173 -41.30 -17.91 19.48
C THR A 173 -42.34 -17.48 18.42
N PRO A 174 -43.64 -17.39 18.71
CA PRO A 174 -44.64 -16.91 17.74
C PRO A 174 -44.30 -15.55 17.12
N ASN A 175 -44.66 -15.36 15.85
CA ASN A 175 -44.38 -14.12 15.11
C ASN A 175 -45.65 -13.40 14.63
N VAL A 176 -46.82 -13.98 14.88
CA VAL A 176 -48.14 -13.40 14.60
C VAL A 176 -49.04 -13.59 15.81
N THR A 177 -49.70 -12.53 16.27
CA THR A 177 -50.82 -12.63 17.23
C THR A 177 -52.14 -12.51 16.49
N LEU A 178 -53.18 -13.16 17.01
CA LEU A 178 -54.51 -13.25 16.40
C LEU A 178 -55.51 -12.42 17.20
N THR A 179 -56.50 -11.85 16.52
CA THR A 179 -57.57 -11.07 17.18
C THR A 179 -58.52 -11.95 18.00
N ALA A 180 -58.55 -13.25 17.70
CA ALA A 180 -59.31 -14.26 18.42
C ALA A 180 -58.49 -15.57 18.50
N PRO A 181 -58.65 -16.38 19.56
CA PRO A 181 -58.01 -17.69 19.65
C PRO A 181 -58.46 -18.63 18.54
N LEU A 182 -57.56 -19.51 18.08
CA LEU A 182 -57.93 -20.61 17.19
C LEU A 182 -58.93 -21.56 17.86
N THR A 183 -59.92 -22.02 17.12
CA THR A 183 -60.91 -23.02 17.53
C THR A 183 -60.45 -24.44 17.21
N LYS A 184 -59.51 -24.63 16.26
CA LYS A 184 -58.95 -25.94 15.89
C LYS A 184 -57.43 -25.99 16.13
N ALA A 185 -56.91 -27.20 16.32
CA ALA A 185 -55.47 -27.45 16.35
C ALA A 185 -54.94 -27.70 14.93
N HIS A 186 -53.76 -27.19 14.63
CA HIS A 186 -53.09 -27.28 13.33
C HIS A 186 -51.65 -27.77 13.51
N ALA A 187 -51.20 -28.70 12.68
CA ALA A 187 -49.86 -29.28 12.77
C ALA A 187 -48.78 -28.31 12.22
N ALA A 188 -47.51 -28.57 12.54
CA ALA A 188 -46.41 -27.90 11.85
C ALA A 188 -46.48 -28.18 10.33
N SER A 189 -45.98 -27.26 9.52
CA SER A 189 -46.05 -27.29 8.05
C SER A 189 -47.47 -27.23 7.45
N THR A 190 -48.52 -27.01 8.25
CA THR A 190 -49.88 -26.77 7.73
C THR A 190 -49.86 -25.61 6.74
N ALA A 191 -50.45 -25.80 5.56
CA ALA A 191 -50.58 -24.76 4.55
C ALA A 191 -51.49 -23.63 5.08
N VAL A 192 -51.05 -22.40 4.86
CA VAL A 192 -51.77 -21.19 5.25
C VAL A 192 -51.92 -20.31 4.00
N ALA A 193 -53.16 -20.17 3.54
CA ALA A 193 -53.51 -19.21 2.51
C ALA A 193 -53.90 -17.89 3.18
N ALA A 194 -53.09 -16.86 2.99
CA ALA A 194 -53.30 -15.54 3.56
C ALA A 194 -53.86 -14.57 2.54
N THR A 195 -54.75 -13.67 2.98
CA THR A 195 -55.28 -12.57 2.18
C THR A 195 -54.89 -11.27 2.86
N ALA A 196 -54.00 -10.50 2.20
CA ALA A 196 -53.64 -9.16 2.64
C ALA A 196 -54.59 -8.12 2.03
N TYR A 197 -55.06 -7.19 2.84
CA TYR A 197 -56.02 -6.14 2.42
C TYR A 197 -55.35 -4.81 2.04
N ALA A 198 -54.03 -4.81 1.94
CA ALA A 198 -53.21 -3.71 1.46
C ALA A 198 -51.86 -4.27 1.00
N HIS A 199 -51.26 -3.60 0.01
CA HIS A 199 -49.85 -3.80 -0.32
C HIS A 199 -48.97 -3.05 0.66
N THR A 200 -47.72 -3.49 0.79
CA THR A 200 -46.72 -2.81 1.61
C THR A 200 -45.57 -2.35 0.73
N ILE A 201 -45.14 -1.10 0.93
CA ILE A 201 -43.90 -0.54 0.39
C ILE A 201 -43.17 0.17 1.52
N THR A 202 -41.86 0.20 1.50
CA THR A 202 -41.07 0.81 2.56
C THR A 202 -40.72 2.25 2.18
N LEU A 203 -41.16 3.22 2.98
CA LEU A 203 -40.75 4.62 2.87
C LEU A 203 -39.44 4.83 3.64
N GLN A 204 -38.43 5.42 2.99
CA GLN A 204 -37.12 5.63 3.59
C GLN A 204 -36.64 7.07 3.35
N ILE A 205 -36.92 7.94 4.33
CA ILE A 205 -36.50 9.35 4.32
C ILE A 205 -35.57 9.60 5.51
N ASP A 206 -34.49 10.30 5.23
CA ASP A 206 -33.49 10.64 6.24
C ASP A 206 -32.99 12.07 6.05
N THR A 207 -33.47 12.98 6.89
CA THR A 207 -33.10 14.40 6.89
C THR A 207 -32.18 14.78 8.05
N LYS A 208 -32.03 13.91 9.06
CA LYS A 208 -31.20 14.16 10.25
C LYS A 208 -29.77 13.60 10.07
N GLY A 209 -28.80 14.50 9.94
CA GLY A 209 -27.39 14.13 9.83
C GLY A 209 -26.71 13.74 11.15
N PRO A 210 -25.48 13.18 11.07
CA PRO A 210 -24.69 12.80 12.24
C PRO A 210 -24.29 14.00 13.11
N VAL A 211 -24.12 13.80 14.43
CA VAL A 211 -23.74 14.83 15.40
C VAL A 211 -22.37 14.57 16.02
N ALA A 212 -21.54 15.62 16.13
CA ALA A 212 -20.28 15.61 16.85
C ALA A 212 -20.36 16.41 18.17
N THR A 213 -19.81 15.85 19.24
CA THR A 213 -19.51 16.57 20.50
C THR A 213 -18.07 16.27 20.95
N TRP A 214 -17.59 16.91 22.03
CA TRP A 214 -16.23 16.73 22.52
C TRP A 214 -16.21 16.32 23.98
N GLY A 215 -15.56 15.20 24.26
CA GLY A 215 -15.48 14.68 25.62
C GLY A 215 -14.85 13.30 25.72
N THR A 216 -14.80 12.77 26.94
CA THR A 216 -14.35 11.39 27.17
C THR A 216 -15.34 10.37 26.59
N GLN A 217 -14.89 9.13 26.40
CA GLN A 217 -15.75 8.07 25.86
C GLN A 217 -17.09 8.01 26.62
N ALA A 218 -18.18 8.15 25.87
CA ALA A 218 -19.52 8.25 26.44
C ALA A 218 -19.96 6.91 27.03
N SER A 219 -20.46 6.95 28.28
CA SER A 219 -21.36 5.93 28.81
C SER A 219 -22.78 6.29 28.40
N THR A 220 -23.74 5.38 28.52
CA THR A 220 -25.16 5.70 28.24
C THR A 220 -25.98 5.59 29.50
N LEU A 221 -27.08 6.35 29.55
CA LEU A 221 -28.15 6.06 30.50
C LEU A 221 -28.72 4.68 30.22
N SER A 222 -28.77 3.82 31.22
CA SER A 222 -29.44 2.52 31.10
C SER A 222 -30.91 2.59 31.53
N ALA A 223 -31.35 3.74 32.06
CA ALA A 223 -32.73 4.07 32.37
C ALA A 223 -32.96 5.58 32.20
N ALA A 224 -34.19 5.96 31.85
CA ALA A 224 -34.58 7.37 31.75
C ALA A 224 -34.56 8.07 33.12
N SER A 225 -34.37 9.38 33.13
CA SER A 225 -34.42 10.23 34.31
C SER A 225 -35.37 11.42 34.12
N THR A 226 -35.90 11.93 35.22
CA THR A 226 -36.79 13.11 35.22
C THR A 226 -36.05 14.34 35.72
N ALA A 227 -36.53 15.53 35.36
CA ALA A 227 -36.13 16.75 36.03
C ALA A 227 -36.36 16.61 37.55
N GLY A 228 -35.42 17.10 38.36
CA GLY A 228 -35.38 16.95 39.81
C GLY A 228 -34.61 15.72 40.31
N ALA A 229 -34.22 14.79 39.44
CA ALA A 229 -33.46 13.61 39.86
C ALA A 229 -32.04 13.98 40.35
N THR A 230 -31.59 13.36 41.45
CA THR A 230 -30.29 13.60 42.09
C THR A 230 -29.22 12.56 41.74
N GLY A 231 -29.54 11.61 40.87
CA GLY A 231 -28.63 10.57 40.42
C GLY A 231 -29.06 9.94 39.11
N LEU A 232 -28.12 9.26 38.46
CA LEU A 232 -28.31 8.55 37.18
C LEU A 232 -27.82 7.11 37.26
N ARG A 233 -28.38 6.28 36.38
CA ARG A 233 -27.90 4.93 36.13
C ARG A 233 -27.16 4.86 34.80
N LEU A 234 -25.84 4.81 34.85
CA LEU A 234 -24.99 4.60 33.70
C LEU A 234 -24.81 3.10 33.37
N ALA A 235 -24.68 2.77 32.09
CA ALA A 235 -24.36 1.42 31.62
C ALA A 235 -22.95 0.97 32.05
N SER A 236 -22.01 1.91 32.17
CA SER A 236 -20.67 1.70 32.73
C SER A 236 -20.26 2.90 33.58
N VAL A 237 -19.61 2.62 34.72
CA VAL A 237 -18.99 3.63 35.61
C VAL A 237 -17.46 3.52 35.63
N THR A 238 -16.88 2.69 34.77
CA THR A 238 -15.43 2.50 34.68
C THR A 238 -14.74 3.84 34.44
N GLY A 239 -13.78 4.17 35.31
CA GLY A 239 -13.00 5.41 35.23
C GLY A 239 -13.70 6.67 35.76
N ARG A 240 -14.92 6.57 36.33
CA ARG A 240 -15.63 7.71 36.91
C ARG A 240 -15.24 7.94 38.37
N THR A 241 -15.19 9.20 38.78
CA THR A 241 -14.75 9.59 40.13
C THR A 241 -15.58 10.72 40.72
N ALA A 242 -15.58 10.84 42.06
CA ALA A 242 -16.21 11.97 42.73
C ALA A 242 -15.51 13.30 42.40
N GLY A 243 -16.30 14.36 42.21
CA GLY A 243 -15.81 15.69 41.83
C GLY A 243 -15.72 15.93 40.33
N GLU A 244 -15.84 14.88 39.51
CA GLU A 244 -15.91 14.95 38.05
C GLU A 244 -17.16 15.71 37.58
N THR A 245 -17.06 16.39 36.44
CA THR A 245 -18.20 17.04 35.79
C THR A 245 -18.65 16.18 34.62
N LEU A 246 -19.94 15.85 34.56
CA LEU A 246 -20.55 15.08 33.50
C LEU A 246 -21.47 15.96 32.68
N GLN A 247 -21.44 15.81 31.37
CA GLN A 247 -22.48 16.28 30.47
C GLN A 247 -23.40 15.11 30.15
N VAL A 248 -24.68 15.30 30.46
CA VAL A 248 -25.79 14.40 30.18
C VAL A 248 -26.49 14.91 28.94
N ASP A 249 -26.63 14.05 27.94
CA ASP A 249 -27.22 14.34 26.64
C ASP A 249 -26.45 15.39 25.79
N THR A 250 -26.98 15.71 24.61
CA THR A 250 -26.38 16.52 23.57
C THR A 250 -27.38 17.53 22.99
N GLY A 251 -26.91 18.62 22.38
CA GLY A 251 -27.79 19.62 21.75
C GLY A 251 -28.67 20.38 22.77
N PRO A 252 -29.91 20.77 22.42
CA PRO A 252 -30.80 21.57 23.28
C PRO A 252 -31.22 20.89 24.60
N GLY A 253 -31.09 19.55 24.66
CA GLY A 253 -31.37 18.75 25.85
C GLY A 253 -30.17 18.59 26.78
N ALA A 254 -28.98 19.04 26.39
CA ALA A 254 -27.75 18.84 27.15
C ALA A 254 -27.79 19.54 28.52
N GLU A 255 -27.22 18.87 29.51
CA GLU A 255 -27.14 19.36 30.88
C GLU A 255 -25.83 18.93 31.55
N THR A 256 -25.19 19.84 32.27
CA THR A 256 -23.93 19.58 32.98
C THR A 256 -24.19 19.41 34.48
N VAL A 257 -23.68 18.33 35.07
CA VAL A 257 -23.83 17.98 36.49
C VAL A 257 -22.49 17.56 37.10
N LYS A 258 -22.31 17.79 38.39
CA LYS A 258 -21.09 17.40 39.12
C LYS A 258 -21.34 16.15 39.95
N VAL A 259 -20.44 15.18 39.86
CA VAL A 259 -20.53 13.90 40.56
C VAL A 259 -20.19 14.10 42.04
N ALA A 260 -21.12 13.72 42.91
CA ALA A 260 -20.89 13.63 44.35
C ALA A 260 -20.27 12.27 44.72
N SER A 261 -20.76 11.17 44.15
CA SER A 261 -20.23 9.83 44.42
C SER A 261 -20.55 8.84 43.29
N VAL A 262 -19.78 7.74 43.25
CA VAL A 262 -19.90 6.63 42.30
C VAL A 262 -20.06 5.32 43.09
N ASP A 263 -21.06 4.51 42.74
CA ASP A 263 -21.30 3.19 43.32
C ASP A 263 -21.39 2.11 42.23
N ALA A 264 -20.27 1.46 41.94
CA ALA A 264 -20.20 0.41 40.93
C ALA A 264 -20.97 -0.87 41.32
N ALA A 265 -21.32 -1.05 42.59
CA ALA A 265 -22.02 -2.23 43.10
C ALA A 265 -23.55 -2.06 43.12
N ALA A 266 -24.08 -0.88 42.78
CA ALA A 266 -25.51 -0.60 42.82
C ALA A 266 -26.33 -1.56 41.94
N VAL A 267 -27.33 -2.21 42.53
CA VAL A 267 -28.24 -3.15 41.83
C VAL A 267 -29.33 -2.38 41.08
N ALA A 268 -29.64 -2.77 39.85
CA ALA A 268 -30.69 -2.11 39.05
C ALA A 268 -32.06 -2.21 39.75
N PRO A 269 -32.89 -1.15 39.75
CA PRO A 269 -32.79 0.09 38.96
C PRO A 269 -32.11 1.27 39.67
N ALA A 270 -31.46 1.07 40.83
CA ALA A 270 -30.88 2.16 41.62
C ALA A 270 -29.76 2.90 40.86
N PRO A 271 -29.64 4.24 40.97
CA PRO A 271 -28.57 5.00 40.34
C PRO A 271 -27.19 4.54 40.83
N ASN A 272 -26.20 4.52 39.94
CA ASN A 272 -24.80 4.22 40.25
C ASN A 272 -23.91 5.48 40.22
N ILE A 273 -24.49 6.63 39.92
CA ILE A 273 -23.89 7.97 40.01
C ILE A 273 -24.84 8.89 40.77
N ILE A 274 -24.32 9.63 41.74
CA ILE A 274 -25.06 10.64 42.50
C ILE A 274 -24.45 12.02 42.25
N PHE A 275 -25.26 13.07 42.17
CA PHE A 275 -24.82 14.44 41.88
C PHE A 275 -24.84 15.37 43.09
N THR A 276 -24.08 16.46 43.00
CA THR A 276 -24.10 17.55 43.99
C THR A 276 -25.32 18.46 43.86
N SER A 277 -26.05 18.41 42.74
CA SER A 277 -27.27 19.17 42.46
C SER A 277 -28.22 18.35 41.59
N ALA A 278 -29.53 18.59 41.73
CA ALA A 278 -30.54 17.89 40.94
C ALA A 278 -30.49 18.29 39.45
N LEU A 279 -30.89 17.37 38.58
CA LEU A 279 -31.13 17.64 37.16
C LEU A 279 -32.25 18.66 36.99
N THR A 280 -32.10 19.56 36.04
CA THR A 280 -33.08 20.57 35.61
C THR A 280 -33.91 20.07 34.43
N ARG A 281 -33.46 19.02 33.73
CA ARG A 281 -34.12 18.43 32.56
C ARG A 281 -34.36 16.94 32.75
N ALA A 282 -35.33 16.41 32.00
CA ALA A 282 -35.54 14.98 31.87
C ALA A 282 -34.68 14.43 30.74
N HIS A 283 -34.14 13.22 30.90
CA HIS A 283 -33.23 12.57 29.94
C HIS A 283 -33.71 11.15 29.65
N GLN A 284 -33.59 10.68 28.42
CA GLN A 284 -34.10 9.37 28.01
C GLN A 284 -33.11 8.23 28.30
N SER A 285 -33.61 7.01 28.38
CA SER A 285 -32.73 5.83 28.35
C SER A 285 -31.94 5.82 27.04
N GLY A 286 -30.67 5.47 27.09
CA GLY A 286 -29.74 5.54 25.97
C GLY A 286 -29.07 6.90 25.76
N SER A 287 -29.49 7.98 26.45
CA SER A 287 -28.81 9.29 26.32
C SER A 287 -27.32 9.18 26.71
N ALA A 288 -26.46 9.84 25.93
CA ALA A 288 -25.01 9.83 26.14
C ALA A 288 -24.61 10.61 27.41
N VAL A 289 -23.63 10.08 28.14
CA VAL A 289 -23.05 10.71 29.33
C VAL A 289 -21.52 10.65 29.28
N TYR A 290 -20.90 11.82 29.17
CA TYR A 290 -19.45 11.96 29.00
C TYR A 290 -18.89 13.09 29.86
N VAL A 291 -17.57 13.18 29.94
CA VAL A 291 -16.88 14.30 30.60
C VAL A 291 -16.54 15.31 29.53
N PRO A 292 -17.06 16.56 29.61
CA PRO A 292 -16.70 17.58 28.65
C PRO A 292 -15.22 17.91 28.80
N GLN A 293 -14.47 17.82 27.69
CA GLN A 293 -13.05 18.19 27.66
C GLN A 293 -12.86 19.70 27.48
N VAL A 294 -13.83 20.35 26.82
CA VAL A 294 -13.89 21.81 26.70
C VAL A 294 -14.96 22.33 27.67
N VAL A 295 -14.54 23.13 28.64
CA VAL A 295 -15.42 23.76 29.64
C VAL A 295 -15.22 25.27 29.55
N ASP A 296 -16.32 26.02 29.38
CA ASP A 296 -16.30 27.48 29.17
C ASP A 296 -15.35 27.95 28.05
N GLY A 297 -15.27 27.17 26.97
CA GLY A 297 -14.39 27.44 25.83
C GLY A 297 -12.91 27.10 26.03
N LYS A 298 -12.54 26.52 27.18
CA LYS A 298 -11.16 26.21 27.57
C LYS A 298 -10.91 24.71 27.70
N ILE A 299 -9.69 24.29 27.40
CA ILE A 299 -9.19 22.93 27.66
C ILE A 299 -7.77 23.01 28.26
N LEU A 300 -7.48 22.20 29.27
CA LEU A 300 -6.15 22.14 29.87
C LEU A 300 -5.15 21.43 28.94
N GLN A 301 -3.91 21.91 28.90
CA GLN A 301 -2.88 21.40 28.00
C GLN A 301 -2.51 19.94 28.29
N SER A 302 -2.62 19.45 29.53
CA SER A 302 -2.38 18.04 29.86
C SER A 302 -3.44 17.06 29.34
N GLN A 303 -4.56 17.56 28.83
CA GLN A 303 -5.70 16.74 28.45
C GLN A 303 -5.60 16.23 27.00
N THR A 304 -6.54 15.36 26.64
CA THR A 304 -6.79 14.99 25.26
C THR A 304 -8.06 15.66 24.75
N LEU A 305 -8.23 15.74 23.44
CA LEU A 305 -9.44 16.23 22.79
C LEU A 305 -9.97 15.16 21.83
N THR A 306 -11.13 14.60 22.14
CA THR A 306 -11.75 13.48 21.43
C THR A 306 -13.09 13.94 20.88
N PRO A 307 -13.25 13.97 19.54
CA PRO A 307 -14.56 14.13 18.94
C PRO A 307 -15.37 12.84 19.14
N LEU A 308 -16.46 12.95 19.88
CA LEU A 308 -17.47 11.93 20.05
C LEU A 308 -18.46 12.04 18.90
N ARG A 309 -18.86 10.89 18.37
CA ARG A 309 -19.69 10.77 17.17
C ARG A 309 -20.93 9.96 17.50
N SER A 310 -22.10 10.51 17.23
CA SER A 310 -23.37 9.81 17.45
C SER A 310 -24.35 10.06 16.32
N ASP A 311 -25.16 9.04 16.04
CA ASP A 311 -26.35 9.15 15.21
C ASP A 311 -27.59 9.29 16.13
N PRO A 312 -28.33 10.41 16.05
CA PRO A 312 -29.53 10.63 16.86
C PRO A 312 -30.61 9.56 16.70
N ARG A 313 -30.64 8.80 15.60
CA ARG A 313 -31.65 7.78 15.31
C ARG A 313 -31.57 6.54 16.21
N LEU A 314 -30.39 6.23 16.76
CA LEU A 314 -30.22 5.14 17.73
C LEU A 314 -31.04 5.32 19.03
N ARG A 315 -31.72 6.46 19.20
CA ARG A 315 -32.47 6.83 20.40
C ARG A 315 -33.99 6.77 20.21
N ASP A 316 -34.50 6.51 19.00
CA ASP A 316 -35.93 6.34 18.76
C ASP A 316 -36.32 4.86 18.80
N LEU A 317 -36.94 4.42 19.90
CA LEU A 317 -37.38 3.04 20.09
C LEU A 317 -38.53 2.62 19.14
N SER A 318 -39.15 3.56 18.43
CA SER A 318 -40.15 3.25 17.40
C SER A 318 -39.55 2.92 16.03
N ASP A 319 -38.26 3.21 15.84
CA ASP A 319 -37.49 2.89 14.63
C ASP A 319 -36.87 1.49 14.77
N THR A 320 -37.71 0.45 14.66
CA THR A 320 -37.30 -0.94 14.86
C THR A 320 -36.69 -1.55 13.59
N VAL A 321 -35.50 -1.12 13.13
CA VAL A 321 -34.74 -1.95 12.16
C VAL A 321 -33.22 -1.92 12.34
N SER A 322 -32.67 -3.11 12.59
CA SER A 322 -31.25 -3.47 12.64
C SER A 322 -30.55 -3.50 11.27
N THR A 323 -30.98 -2.71 10.29
CA THR A 323 -30.38 -2.71 8.95
C THR A 323 -30.32 -1.28 8.39
N GLY A 324 -29.18 -0.61 8.59
CA GLY A 324 -28.76 0.49 7.72
C GLY A 324 -28.68 1.90 8.32
N ALA A 325 -29.40 2.24 9.40
CA ALA A 325 -29.45 3.62 9.93
C ALA A 325 -28.57 3.87 11.17
N GLY A 326 -27.48 3.11 11.35
CA GLY A 326 -26.66 3.16 12.57
C GLY A 326 -25.21 3.55 12.32
N GLY A 327 -24.79 4.69 12.87
CA GLY A 327 -23.37 5.04 13.04
C GLY A 327 -22.94 6.26 12.23
N SER A 328 -22.17 7.14 12.87
CA SER A 328 -21.61 8.36 12.29
C SER A 328 -20.10 8.23 12.17
N ALA A 329 -19.54 8.23 10.97
CA ALA A 329 -18.11 8.05 10.67
C ALA A 329 -17.40 9.39 10.47
N PRO A 330 -16.22 9.64 11.07
CA PRO A 330 -15.43 10.79 10.70
C PRO A 330 -14.74 10.54 9.35
N ARG A 331 -14.82 11.51 8.44
CA ARG A 331 -14.28 11.44 7.07
C ARG A 331 -13.07 12.31 6.86
N ARG A 332 -13.06 13.45 7.53
CA ARG A 332 -11.95 14.38 7.51
C ARG A 332 -11.88 15.06 8.85
N MET A 333 -10.65 15.35 9.27
CA MET A 333 -10.38 16.15 10.44
C MET A 333 -9.27 17.13 10.10
N THR A 334 -9.39 18.36 10.56
CA THR A 334 -8.28 19.32 10.51
C THR A 334 -8.05 19.92 11.88
N LEU A 335 -6.82 20.32 12.16
CA LEU A 335 -6.44 21.12 13.31
C LEU A 335 -5.63 22.31 12.81
N ASP A 336 -6.12 23.52 13.10
CA ASP A 336 -5.59 24.80 12.62
C ASP A 336 -5.38 24.82 11.10
N GLY A 337 -6.34 24.25 10.37
CA GLY A 337 -6.32 24.14 8.90
C GLY A 337 -5.45 23.00 8.35
N THR A 338 -4.66 22.32 9.19
CA THR A 338 -3.83 21.18 8.76
C THR A 338 -4.64 19.89 8.79
N SER A 339 -4.67 19.15 7.69
CA SER A 339 -5.34 17.84 7.61
C SER A 339 -4.69 16.84 8.55
N MET A 340 -5.52 16.05 9.23
CA MET A 340 -5.07 14.96 10.08
C MET A 340 -6.02 13.77 10.02
N ILE A 341 -5.50 12.61 10.39
CA ILE A 341 -6.31 11.40 10.56
C ILE A 341 -7.29 11.63 11.71
N PRO A 342 -8.58 11.29 11.55
CA PRO A 342 -9.54 11.37 12.64
C PRO A 342 -9.17 10.48 13.83
N LYS A 343 -8.65 11.11 14.89
CA LYS A 343 -8.23 10.48 16.14
C LYS A 343 -8.38 11.43 17.32
N THR A 344 -8.23 10.88 18.53
CA THR A 344 -8.04 11.69 19.73
C THR A 344 -6.77 12.52 19.60
N VAL A 345 -6.86 13.81 19.91
CA VAL A 345 -5.73 14.76 19.84
C VAL A 345 -5.11 14.91 21.22
N ASP A 346 -3.80 14.67 21.32
CA ASP A 346 -3.03 15.01 22.52
C ASP A 346 -2.81 16.53 22.57
N VAL A 347 -3.50 17.23 23.48
CA VAL A 347 -3.45 18.70 23.59
C VAL A 347 -2.07 19.16 24.08
N ASN A 348 -1.32 18.26 24.74
CA ASN A 348 0.01 18.56 25.25
C ASN A 348 1.03 18.93 24.18
N ARG A 349 0.75 18.58 22.91
CA ARG A 349 1.57 18.93 21.74
C ARG A 349 1.19 20.27 21.10
N LEU A 350 0.13 20.92 21.59
CA LEU A 350 -0.35 22.20 21.08
C LEU A 350 0.20 23.35 21.92
N THR A 351 0.34 24.52 21.29
CA THR A 351 0.60 25.77 22.01
C THR A 351 -0.59 26.15 22.89
N VAL A 352 -0.34 26.95 23.92
CA VAL A 352 -1.42 27.58 24.69
C VAL A 352 -1.98 28.74 23.85
N GLY A 353 -3.30 28.82 23.73
CA GLY A 353 -3.96 29.79 22.85
C GLY A 353 -5.18 29.23 22.14
N LYS A 354 -5.72 30.00 21.20
CA LYS A 354 -6.92 29.64 20.42
C LYS A 354 -6.56 28.67 19.30
N HIS A 355 -7.34 27.60 19.17
CA HIS A 355 -7.20 26.56 18.17
C HIS A 355 -8.56 26.28 17.50
N VAL A 356 -8.51 25.83 16.25
CA VAL A 356 -9.71 25.46 15.48
C VAL A 356 -9.56 24.02 14.99
N GLN A 357 -10.47 23.16 15.43
CA GLN A 357 -10.58 21.80 14.94
C GLN A 357 -11.82 21.65 14.07
N THR A 358 -11.68 21.04 12.90
CA THR A 358 -12.84 20.64 12.10
C THR A 358 -12.97 19.14 12.06
N VAL A 359 -14.21 18.64 12.06
CA VAL A 359 -14.54 17.23 11.89
C VAL A 359 -15.71 17.12 10.93
N SER A 360 -15.48 16.50 9.78
CA SER A 360 -16.54 16.15 8.84
C SER A 360 -17.02 14.74 9.15
N LEU A 361 -18.29 14.58 9.51
CA LEU A 361 -18.92 13.29 9.75
C LEU A 361 -19.78 12.91 8.56
N GLN A 362 -19.84 11.60 8.26
CA GLN A 362 -20.85 11.01 7.38
C GLN A 362 -21.51 9.84 8.09
N ASP A 363 -22.82 9.77 8.12
CA ASP A 363 -23.51 8.57 8.61
C ASP A 363 -23.49 7.44 7.57
N THR A 364 -24.04 6.28 7.93
CA THR A 364 -24.24 5.18 6.98
C THR A 364 -25.00 5.62 5.75
N ALA A 365 -25.93 6.56 5.92
CA ALA A 365 -26.87 7.10 4.94
C ALA A 365 -26.23 8.08 3.96
N GLY A 366 -24.96 8.41 4.15
CA GLY A 366 -24.28 9.36 3.30
C GLY A 366 -24.58 10.82 3.66
N GLN A 367 -25.36 11.10 4.71
CA GLN A 367 -25.52 12.46 5.23
C GLN A 367 -24.22 12.94 5.82
N THR A 368 -23.76 14.07 5.30
CA THR A 368 -22.52 14.70 5.71
C THR A 368 -22.78 16.00 6.46
N SER A 369 -22.07 16.20 7.58
CA SER A 369 -22.06 17.45 8.34
C SER A 369 -20.62 17.81 8.70
N LYS A 370 -20.27 19.09 8.58
CA LYS A 370 -18.99 19.61 9.06
C LYS A 370 -19.19 20.32 10.39
N TYR A 371 -18.42 19.92 11.39
CA TYR A 371 -18.38 20.59 12.68
C TYR A 371 -17.09 21.37 12.82
N VAL A 372 -17.20 22.64 13.21
CA VAL A 372 -16.05 23.51 13.50
C VAL A 372 -16.06 23.81 14.99
N ASN A 373 -15.09 23.23 15.71
CA ASN A 373 -14.89 23.45 17.14
C ASN A 373 -13.74 24.43 17.35
N THR A 374 -14.06 25.61 17.86
CA THR A 374 -13.08 26.63 18.25
C THR A 374 -12.93 26.61 19.77
N PHE A 375 -11.72 26.37 20.26
CA PHE A 375 -11.43 26.24 21.68
C PHE A 375 -10.10 26.92 22.04
N VAL A 376 -9.88 27.15 23.34
CA VAL A 376 -8.64 27.74 23.85
C VAL A 376 -7.93 26.73 24.72
N VAL A 377 -6.73 26.32 24.30
CA VAL A 377 -5.81 25.58 25.17
C VAL A 377 -5.34 26.56 26.24
N THR A 378 -5.43 26.15 27.50
CA THR A 378 -4.98 26.92 28.67
C THR A 378 -4.08 26.04 29.55
N THR A 379 -3.43 26.65 30.53
CA THR A 379 -2.56 25.93 31.45
C THR A 379 -2.56 26.54 32.85
N SER A 380 -1.97 25.81 33.78
CA SER A 380 -1.68 26.20 35.17
C SER A 380 -0.33 25.61 35.57
N PHE A 381 0.24 26.05 36.70
CA PHE A 381 1.49 25.44 37.21
C PHE A 381 1.40 23.92 37.40
N ALA A 382 0.25 23.41 37.88
CA ALA A 382 0.05 21.97 38.08
C ALA A 382 -0.11 21.23 36.74
N ASP A 383 -0.80 21.86 35.79
CA ASP A 383 -1.01 21.33 34.44
C ASP A 383 0.31 21.24 33.66
N LEU A 384 1.12 22.31 33.65
CA LEU A 384 2.43 22.32 33.00
C LEU A 384 3.40 21.29 33.63
N GLY A 385 3.33 21.09 34.95
CA GLY A 385 4.06 20.01 35.62
C GLY A 385 3.69 18.63 35.06
N THR A 386 2.39 18.40 34.86
CA THR A 386 1.86 17.18 34.26
C THR A 386 2.32 17.01 32.81
N VAL A 387 2.32 18.08 32.01
CA VAL A 387 2.81 18.06 30.62
C VAL A 387 4.29 17.69 30.55
N ILE A 388 5.13 18.22 31.44
CA ILE A 388 6.56 17.85 31.51
C ILE A 388 6.71 16.35 31.82
N ASP A 389 5.92 15.82 32.74
CA ASP A 389 5.94 14.39 33.06
C ASP A 389 5.44 13.53 31.91
N GLN A 390 4.42 13.96 31.17
CA GLN A 390 3.96 13.28 29.96
C GLN A 390 5.07 13.27 28.90
N TYR A 391 5.79 14.38 28.71
CA TYR A 391 6.91 14.45 27.76
C TYR A 391 8.08 13.55 28.20
N ALA A 392 8.37 13.46 29.50
CA ALA A 392 9.44 12.62 30.03
C ALA A 392 9.10 11.12 30.03
N ASN A 393 7.82 10.76 30.17
CA ASN A 393 7.36 9.38 30.34
C ASN A 393 6.55 8.85 29.15
N ASN A 394 6.59 9.54 28.01
CA ASN A 394 5.93 9.13 26.77
C ASN A 394 6.48 7.76 26.34
N ALA A 395 5.80 6.68 26.71
CA ALA A 395 6.28 5.32 26.49
C ALA A 395 5.14 4.45 25.95
N LEU A 396 5.41 3.70 24.89
CA LEU A 396 4.53 2.60 24.52
C LEU A 396 4.68 1.50 25.57
N ARG A 397 3.57 0.91 26.00
CA ARG A 397 3.56 -0.14 27.03
C ARG A 397 2.79 -1.35 26.56
N THR A 398 3.30 -2.51 26.95
CA THR A 398 2.70 -3.82 26.70
C THR A 398 3.15 -4.77 27.81
N THR A 399 2.81 -6.05 27.70
CA THR A 399 3.24 -7.10 28.63
C THR A 399 3.79 -8.31 27.87
N LEU A 400 4.54 -9.17 28.55
CA LEU A 400 4.85 -10.50 28.02
C LEU A 400 3.62 -11.41 28.08
N ASN A 401 3.38 -12.16 27.01
CA ASN A 401 2.28 -13.14 26.89
C ASN A 401 2.71 -14.54 27.38
N THR A 402 4.00 -14.75 27.62
CA THR A 402 4.58 -15.97 28.18
C THR A 402 5.77 -15.64 29.08
N ALA A 403 6.15 -16.56 29.99
CA ALA A 403 7.39 -16.43 30.74
C ALA A 403 8.61 -16.69 29.83
N HIS A 404 9.74 -16.03 30.12
CA HIS A 404 10.98 -16.14 29.36
C HIS A 404 12.16 -16.34 30.31
N ALA A 405 13.03 -17.32 30.02
CA ALA A 405 14.19 -17.65 30.83
C ALA A 405 15.40 -16.76 30.49
N VAL A 406 16.43 -16.80 31.36
CA VAL A 406 17.76 -16.26 31.04
C VAL A 406 18.28 -16.91 29.75
N GLY A 407 18.86 -16.11 28.86
CA GLY A 407 19.32 -16.56 27.55
C GLY A 407 18.29 -16.48 26.43
N ALA A 408 17.04 -16.08 26.70
CA ALA A 408 16.03 -15.90 25.67
C ALA A 408 16.40 -14.72 24.74
N THR A 409 16.43 -14.96 23.43
CA THR A 409 16.65 -13.93 22.39
C THR A 409 15.36 -13.53 21.68
N GLY A 410 14.29 -14.30 21.83
CA GLY A 410 12.96 -13.97 21.32
C GLY A 410 11.98 -13.69 22.46
N LEU A 411 11.21 -12.60 22.35
CA LEU A 411 10.13 -12.26 23.26
C LEU A 411 8.77 -12.43 22.57
N ARG A 412 7.76 -12.82 23.36
CA ARG A 412 6.35 -12.79 22.96
C ARG A 412 5.60 -11.69 23.70
N LEU A 413 5.48 -10.53 23.07
CA LEU A 413 4.68 -9.41 23.56
C LEU A 413 3.19 -9.69 23.35
N ALA A 414 2.35 -9.29 24.31
CA ALA A 414 0.89 -9.37 24.22
C ALA A 414 0.35 -8.44 23.13
N ASN A 415 0.90 -7.23 23.04
CA ASN A 415 0.69 -6.29 21.95
C ASN A 415 2.04 -5.75 21.46
N PRO A 416 2.56 -6.20 20.30
CA PRO A 416 3.84 -5.74 19.78
C PRO A 416 3.75 -4.37 19.06
N VAL A 417 2.57 -3.78 18.85
CA VAL A 417 2.42 -2.57 18.03
C VAL A 417 3.27 -1.40 18.52
N GLY A 418 4.03 -0.81 17.61
CA GLY A 418 4.97 0.30 17.81
C GLY A 418 6.35 -0.08 18.34
N PHE A 419 6.60 -1.37 18.62
CA PHE A 419 7.90 -1.91 19.03
C PHE A 419 8.71 -2.36 17.81
N ARG A 420 9.53 -1.49 17.23
CA ARG A 420 10.21 -1.65 15.94
C ARG A 420 11.70 -2.03 16.10
N ALA A 421 12.32 -2.47 15.01
CA ALA A 421 13.76 -2.73 14.97
C ALA A 421 14.60 -1.49 15.33
N GLY A 422 15.75 -1.70 15.97
CA GLY A 422 16.66 -0.63 16.39
C GLY A 422 16.30 0.02 17.72
N GLN A 423 15.08 -0.17 18.23
CA GLN A 423 14.61 0.46 19.46
C GLN A 423 15.14 -0.23 20.73
N GLU A 424 15.39 0.56 21.79
CA GLU A 424 15.68 0.06 23.14
C GLU A 424 14.39 -0.01 23.97
N ILE A 425 14.16 -1.16 24.61
CA ILE A 425 13.00 -1.41 25.46
C ILE A 425 13.45 -1.81 26.86
N VAL A 426 12.59 -1.55 27.85
CA VAL A 426 12.75 -2.05 29.22
C VAL A 426 11.77 -3.19 29.43
N VAL A 427 12.28 -4.36 29.83
CA VAL A 427 11.50 -5.56 30.14
C VAL A 427 11.55 -5.81 31.64
N GLY A 428 10.39 -5.99 32.27
CA GLY A 428 10.25 -6.15 33.72
C GLY A 428 10.13 -4.82 34.47
N SER A 429 10.18 -4.89 35.80
CA SER A 429 10.07 -3.72 36.69
C SER A 429 10.86 -3.96 37.98
N GLY A 430 11.34 -2.89 38.63
CA GLY A 430 12.15 -3.03 39.85
C GLY A 430 13.43 -3.83 39.59
N ASP A 431 13.75 -4.78 40.46
CA ASP A 431 14.99 -5.56 40.38
C ASP A 431 15.07 -6.50 39.17
N THR A 432 13.91 -6.87 38.58
CA THR A 432 13.85 -7.66 37.35
C THR A 432 13.92 -6.82 36.08
N ALA A 433 13.92 -5.49 36.19
CA ALA A 433 14.03 -4.61 35.02
C ALA A 433 15.38 -4.78 34.31
N GLU A 434 15.33 -4.85 32.99
CA GLU A 434 16.49 -4.93 32.11
C GLU A 434 16.21 -4.19 30.79
N THR A 435 17.21 -3.46 30.28
CA THR A 435 17.13 -2.78 28.98
C THR A 435 17.71 -3.67 27.89
N VAL A 436 16.94 -3.90 26.82
CA VAL A 436 17.36 -4.69 25.67
C VAL A 436 17.03 -3.97 24.37
N LYS A 437 17.77 -4.27 23.30
CA LYS A 437 17.55 -3.69 21.97
C LYS A 437 16.83 -4.67 21.06
N ILE A 438 15.83 -4.19 20.33
CA ILE A 438 15.12 -4.96 19.31
C ILE A 438 15.96 -4.99 18.04
N THR A 439 16.27 -6.18 17.54
CA THR A 439 16.87 -6.37 16.21
C THR A 439 15.80 -6.51 15.14
N ARG A 440 14.69 -7.15 15.48
CA ARG A 440 13.58 -7.37 14.55
C ARG A 440 12.27 -7.43 15.30
N SER A 441 11.25 -6.80 14.73
CA SER A 441 9.87 -7.02 15.13
C SER A 441 9.18 -7.83 14.05
N LEU A 442 8.26 -8.70 14.46
CA LEU A 442 7.61 -9.64 13.58
C LEU A 442 6.12 -9.57 13.83
N SER A 443 5.36 -9.77 12.77
CA SER A 443 3.92 -9.88 12.87
C SER A 443 3.37 -11.07 12.13
N THR A 444 2.21 -11.49 12.62
CA THR A 444 1.54 -12.78 12.49
C THR A 444 2.41 -13.94 12.98
N PRO A 445 2.54 -14.15 14.31
CA PRO A 445 2.90 -15.48 14.78
C PRO A 445 1.83 -16.45 14.25
N PRO A 446 2.20 -17.61 13.67
CA PRO A 446 1.26 -18.69 13.41
C PRO A 446 0.32 -18.87 14.61
N SER A 447 -0.94 -19.16 14.36
CA SER A 447 -1.91 -19.44 15.43
C SER A 447 -1.61 -20.75 16.19
N VAL A 448 -0.61 -21.52 15.74
CA VAL A 448 -0.32 -22.87 16.23
C VAL A 448 1.19 -23.10 16.40
N ASN A 449 1.60 -23.49 17.61
CA ASN A 449 2.93 -24.04 17.87
C ASN A 449 3.06 -25.40 17.17
N THR A 450 4.14 -25.64 16.43
CA THR A 450 4.45 -26.95 15.81
C THR A 450 5.62 -27.65 16.53
N THR A 451 6.02 -28.82 16.02
CA THR A 451 7.22 -29.56 16.43
C THR A 451 8.03 -29.99 15.21
N LEU A 452 9.30 -30.34 15.44
CA LEU A 452 10.10 -31.11 14.49
C LEU A 452 9.54 -32.55 14.41
N ALA A 453 9.13 -32.98 13.23
CA ALA A 453 8.62 -34.34 12.99
C ALA A 453 9.76 -35.37 12.88
N ALA A 454 10.97 -34.91 12.55
CA ALA A 454 12.20 -35.71 12.54
C ALA A 454 13.33 -34.89 13.19
N ALA A 455 14.31 -35.58 13.77
CA ALA A 455 15.49 -34.92 14.30
C ALA A 455 16.27 -34.21 13.18
N ALA A 456 16.87 -33.08 13.50
CA ALA A 456 17.69 -32.31 12.57
C ALA A 456 19.04 -32.00 13.22
N THR A 457 20.12 -32.25 12.49
CA THR A 457 21.48 -32.06 12.99
C THR A 457 22.04 -30.71 12.54
N THR A 458 23.05 -30.25 13.24
CA THR A 458 23.90 -29.12 12.85
C THR A 458 24.33 -29.27 11.38
N GLY A 459 24.19 -28.19 10.60
CA GLY A 459 24.44 -28.17 9.16
C GLY A 459 23.22 -28.46 8.28
N SER A 460 22.10 -28.93 8.84
CA SER A 460 20.88 -29.19 8.06
C SER A 460 20.30 -27.89 7.49
N THR A 461 20.05 -27.85 6.18
CA THR A 461 19.37 -26.74 5.49
C THR A 461 17.91 -27.05 5.16
N LYS A 462 17.43 -28.24 5.52
CA LYS A 462 16.06 -28.68 5.29
C LYS A 462 15.56 -29.45 6.51
N ILE A 463 14.33 -29.19 6.93
CA ILE A 463 13.72 -29.81 8.11
C ILE A 463 12.30 -30.31 7.80
N ARG A 464 11.80 -31.21 8.65
CA ARG A 464 10.42 -31.70 8.61
C ARG A 464 9.63 -31.13 9.79
N LEU A 465 8.64 -30.29 9.51
CA LEU A 465 7.70 -29.80 10.53
C LEU A 465 6.41 -30.64 10.50
N THR A 466 5.90 -30.97 11.69
CA THR A 466 4.67 -31.78 11.86
C THR A 466 3.43 -31.08 11.32
N SER A 467 3.44 -29.74 11.29
CA SER A 467 2.36 -28.90 10.81
C SER A 467 2.07 -29.00 9.30
N TYR A 468 2.90 -29.67 8.49
CA TYR A 468 2.70 -29.87 7.05
C TYR A 468 2.57 -31.36 6.69
N ASN A 469 1.33 -31.85 6.57
CA ASN A 469 1.04 -33.29 6.47
C ASN A 469 0.27 -33.75 5.20
N SER A 470 -0.21 -32.86 4.34
CA SER A 470 -0.84 -33.20 3.05
C SER A 470 -0.80 -32.02 2.04
N GLU A 471 -1.09 -32.26 0.75
CA GLU A 471 -1.53 -31.28 -0.26
C GLU A 471 -2.97 -31.67 -0.67
N ALA A 472 -4.00 -31.28 0.08
CA ALA A 472 -5.37 -31.75 -0.14
C ALA A 472 -6.05 -30.98 -1.29
N LEU A 473 -6.57 -31.74 -2.27
CA LEU A 473 -7.36 -31.26 -3.41
C LEU A 473 -8.89 -31.34 -3.19
N ALA A 474 -9.39 -31.60 -1.96
CA ALA A 474 -10.84 -31.71 -1.72
C ALA A 474 -11.26 -31.38 -0.28
N GLY A 475 -12.25 -30.49 -0.13
CA GLY A 475 -13.08 -30.36 1.06
C GLY A 475 -12.60 -29.38 2.15
N PRO A 476 -13.50 -28.96 3.06
CA PRO A 476 -13.58 -27.59 3.58
C PRO A 476 -12.61 -27.26 4.73
N ASN A 477 -11.55 -28.04 4.94
CA ASN A 477 -10.41 -27.70 5.81
C ASN A 477 -9.14 -28.47 5.37
N PRO A 478 -7.97 -27.82 5.37
CA PRO A 478 -7.01 -27.75 4.25
C PRO A 478 -5.83 -28.75 4.34
N PRO A 479 -4.90 -28.77 3.35
CA PRO A 479 -3.50 -29.03 3.69
C PRO A 479 -2.93 -27.84 4.48
N SER A 480 -3.22 -27.83 5.78
CA SER A 480 -2.53 -27.12 6.86
C SER A 480 -1.83 -25.78 6.53
N ASN A 481 -2.58 -24.70 6.63
CA ASN A 481 -2.12 -23.31 6.79
C ASN A 481 -1.61 -22.97 8.21
N ASN A 482 -1.23 -23.96 9.02
CA ASN A 482 -0.79 -23.79 10.41
C ASN A 482 0.73 -23.97 10.60
N GLY A 483 1.50 -24.05 9.52
CA GLY A 483 2.96 -24.17 9.55
C GLY A 483 3.68 -22.84 9.24
N PRO A 484 4.95 -22.70 9.65
CA PRO A 484 5.78 -21.55 9.29
C PRO A 484 6.01 -21.48 7.77
N ILE A 485 5.63 -20.37 7.13
CA ILE A 485 5.78 -20.15 5.68
C ILE A 485 7.13 -19.51 5.33
N ALA A 486 7.46 -19.41 4.03
CA ALA A 486 8.62 -18.68 3.53
C ALA A 486 8.84 -17.36 4.28
N GLY A 487 10.03 -17.22 4.85
CA GLY A 487 10.53 -16.11 5.63
C GLY A 487 10.20 -16.09 7.12
N GLN A 488 9.32 -16.97 7.59
CA GLN A 488 8.93 -17.01 9.00
C GLN A 488 10.09 -17.49 9.89
N PRO A 489 10.40 -16.78 11.00
CA PRO A 489 11.29 -17.29 12.01
C PRO A 489 10.61 -18.36 12.86
N ILE A 490 11.35 -19.42 13.12
CA ILE A 490 10.97 -20.52 13.99
C ILE A 490 12.00 -20.53 15.12
N VAL A 491 11.52 -20.43 16.36
CA VAL A 491 12.37 -20.70 17.52
C VAL A 491 12.29 -22.18 17.83
N LEU A 492 13.34 -22.93 17.51
CA LEU A 492 13.49 -24.33 17.84
C LEU A 492 13.97 -24.46 19.29
N ASP A 493 13.29 -25.31 20.07
CA ASP A 493 13.67 -25.69 21.45
C ASP A 493 13.63 -24.51 22.46
N PHE A 494 14.20 -24.73 23.65
CA PHE A 494 14.28 -23.76 24.76
C PHE A 494 15.62 -23.80 25.48
N GLY A 495 15.91 -22.75 26.28
CA GLY A 495 17.13 -22.67 27.08
C GLY A 495 18.41 -22.65 26.23
N ALA A 496 19.43 -23.40 26.64
CA ALA A 496 20.73 -23.42 25.96
C ALA A 496 20.68 -24.00 24.52
N ASN A 497 19.69 -24.84 24.22
CA ASN A 497 19.50 -25.45 22.89
C ASN A 497 18.64 -24.58 21.96
N GLN A 498 18.09 -23.46 22.45
CA GLN A 498 17.26 -22.58 21.67
C GLN A 498 17.99 -22.08 20.41
N GLU A 499 17.32 -22.12 19.26
CA GLU A 499 17.84 -21.63 17.98
C GLU A 499 16.74 -20.91 17.18
N VAL A 500 17.06 -19.77 16.58
CA VAL A 500 16.14 -19.05 15.69
C VAL A 500 16.55 -19.35 14.24
N VAL A 501 15.67 -20.00 13.49
CA VAL A 501 15.87 -20.36 12.08
C VAL A 501 14.79 -19.73 11.23
N TYR A 502 15.02 -19.57 9.93
CA TYR A 502 14.01 -18.99 9.04
C TYR A 502 13.68 -19.96 7.92
N VAL A 503 12.40 -20.10 7.60
CA VAL A 503 11.97 -20.85 6.42
C VAL A 503 12.39 -20.10 5.17
N LYS A 504 13.12 -20.72 4.25
CA LYS A 504 13.36 -20.20 2.91
C LYS A 504 12.11 -20.36 2.04
N ARG A 505 11.60 -21.59 1.98
CA ARG A 505 10.37 -21.94 1.25
C ARG A 505 9.82 -23.29 1.71
N ASN A 506 8.56 -23.53 1.38
CA ASN A 506 7.96 -24.84 1.47
C ASN A 506 8.33 -25.64 0.22
N ILE A 507 8.55 -26.94 0.34
CA ILE A 507 8.86 -27.81 -0.79
C ILE A 507 7.55 -28.27 -1.42
N SER A 508 7.32 -27.96 -2.70
CA SER A 508 6.13 -28.37 -3.47
C SER A 508 6.53 -29.02 -4.81
N PRO A 509 5.91 -30.16 -5.21
CA PRO A 509 4.86 -30.89 -4.48
C PRO A 509 5.35 -31.46 -3.15
N LEU A 510 4.46 -31.56 -2.15
CA LEU A 510 4.80 -31.99 -0.78
C LEU A 510 5.50 -33.36 -0.78
N PRO A 511 6.74 -33.45 -0.27
CA PRO A 511 7.45 -34.73 -0.20
C PRO A 511 6.81 -35.72 0.78
N ALA A 512 6.83 -37.00 0.45
CA ALA A 512 6.38 -38.08 1.35
C ALA A 512 7.24 -38.11 2.63
N ALA A 513 6.61 -38.31 3.79
CA ALA A 513 7.36 -38.44 5.05
C ALA A 513 8.31 -39.66 5.01
N PRO A 514 9.54 -39.57 5.56
CA PRO A 514 10.06 -38.53 6.47
C PRO A 514 10.79 -37.37 5.78
N GLU A 515 10.79 -37.27 4.45
CA GLU A 515 11.57 -36.26 3.72
C GLU A 515 11.23 -34.83 4.16
N PRO A 516 12.20 -33.91 4.24
CA PRO A 516 11.94 -32.52 4.62
C PRO A 516 10.81 -31.88 3.81
N ASN A 517 10.01 -31.04 4.47
CA ASN A 517 8.92 -30.28 3.84
C ASN A 517 9.20 -28.76 3.82
N VAL A 518 10.30 -28.35 4.46
CA VAL A 518 10.73 -26.96 4.60
C VAL A 518 12.22 -26.86 4.31
N GLU A 519 12.60 -25.89 3.48
CA GLU A 519 13.97 -25.45 3.28
C GLU A 519 14.23 -24.23 4.18
N LEU A 520 15.40 -24.14 4.81
CA LEU A 520 15.82 -23.04 5.69
C LEU A 520 16.71 -22.06 4.94
N THR A 521 16.74 -20.79 5.38
CA THR A 521 17.61 -19.77 4.78
C THR A 521 19.08 -19.94 5.16
N ALA A 522 19.36 -20.63 6.26
CA ALA A 522 20.70 -20.95 6.74
C ALA A 522 20.75 -22.36 7.35
N PRO A 523 21.92 -23.01 7.38
CA PRO A 523 22.10 -24.28 8.09
C PRO A 523 21.87 -24.14 9.59
N LEU A 524 21.35 -25.20 10.22
CA LEU A 524 21.26 -25.28 11.69
C LEU A 524 22.66 -25.19 12.31
N THR A 525 22.76 -24.48 13.43
CA THR A 525 23.96 -24.34 14.26
C THR A 525 23.97 -25.31 15.45
N LYS A 526 22.82 -25.93 15.76
CA LYS A 526 22.65 -26.88 16.85
C LYS A 526 21.87 -28.13 16.40
N ASP A 527 21.98 -29.20 17.18
CA ASP A 527 21.19 -30.41 17.02
C ASP A 527 19.84 -30.26 17.72
N HIS A 528 18.77 -30.72 17.06
CA HIS A 528 17.40 -30.67 17.58
C HIS A 528 16.73 -32.03 17.48
N ALA A 529 16.14 -32.48 18.59
CA ALA A 529 15.46 -33.78 18.65
C ALA A 529 14.09 -33.77 17.94
N ALA A 530 13.63 -34.93 17.48
CA ALA A 530 12.25 -35.10 17.07
C ALA A 530 11.31 -34.79 18.25
N GLY A 531 10.23 -34.06 17.98
CA GLY A 531 9.29 -33.58 18.99
C GLY A 531 9.69 -32.25 19.65
N ALA A 532 10.85 -31.67 19.32
CA ALA A 532 11.25 -30.35 19.83
C ALA A 532 10.18 -29.30 19.50
N ALA A 533 9.79 -28.52 20.52
CA ALA A 533 8.76 -27.50 20.38
C ALA A 533 9.26 -26.33 19.54
N THR A 534 8.36 -25.76 18.74
CA THR A 534 8.58 -24.45 18.12
C THR A 534 7.75 -23.41 18.84
N ASN A 535 8.38 -22.45 19.51
CA ASN A 535 7.67 -21.31 20.08
C ASN A 535 7.74 -20.11 19.14
N LEU A 536 6.71 -19.27 19.21
CA LEU A 536 6.58 -18.11 18.34
C LEU A 536 6.94 -16.85 19.13
N SER A 537 8.00 -16.18 18.71
CA SER A 537 8.38 -14.85 19.19
C SER A 537 7.92 -13.81 18.17
N ASN A 538 7.43 -12.66 18.67
CA ASN A 538 7.08 -11.52 17.82
C ASN A 538 8.07 -10.35 17.94
N VAL A 539 9.08 -10.47 18.81
CA VAL A 539 10.21 -9.55 18.93
C VAL A 539 11.49 -10.35 19.10
N ILE A 540 12.53 -10.00 18.36
CA ILE A 540 13.88 -10.59 18.45
C ILE A 540 14.84 -9.54 19.00
N LEU A 541 15.62 -9.92 19.99
CA LEU A 541 16.57 -9.08 20.71
C LEU A 541 17.97 -9.17 20.08
N ALA A 542 18.74 -8.09 20.21
CA ALA A 542 20.15 -8.03 19.80
C ALA A 542 21.07 -8.83 20.73
N ALA A 543 20.65 -8.99 21.98
CA ALA A 543 21.35 -9.78 22.99
C ALA A 543 20.33 -10.60 23.81
N PRO A 544 20.73 -11.79 24.31
CA PRO A 544 19.88 -12.58 25.18
C PRO A 544 19.53 -11.85 26.48
N LEU A 545 18.34 -12.11 27.04
CA LEU A 545 17.99 -11.66 28.39
C LEU A 545 18.99 -12.17 29.42
N THR A 546 19.46 -11.29 30.32
CA THR A 546 20.28 -11.69 31.47
C THR A 546 19.46 -12.01 32.70
N LYS A 547 18.18 -11.58 32.74
CA LYS A 547 17.24 -11.85 33.82
C LYS A 547 16.02 -12.64 33.31
N ALA A 548 15.52 -13.58 34.13
CA ALA A 548 14.27 -14.28 33.85
C ALA A 548 13.07 -13.34 34.02
N GLN A 549 12.07 -13.48 33.16
CA GLN A 549 10.87 -12.63 33.13
C GLN A 549 9.61 -13.48 33.23
N ALA A 550 8.69 -13.08 34.12
CA ALA A 550 7.42 -13.76 34.31
C ALA A 550 6.41 -13.44 33.19
N ASN A 551 5.40 -14.31 33.02
CA ASN A 551 4.23 -13.98 32.22
C ASN A 551 3.56 -12.70 32.79
N GLY A 552 3.13 -11.79 31.92
CA GLY A 552 2.55 -10.51 32.31
C GLY A 552 3.57 -9.43 32.73
N ALA A 553 4.88 -9.72 32.69
CA ALA A 553 5.90 -8.71 32.97
C ALA A 553 5.75 -7.50 32.04
N ALA A 554 5.85 -6.30 32.59
CA ALA A 554 5.71 -5.06 31.82
C ALA A 554 6.85 -4.92 30.80
N VAL A 555 6.51 -4.48 29.60
CA VAL A 555 7.47 -4.10 28.57
C VAL A 555 7.14 -2.66 28.18
N ALA A 556 8.14 -1.79 28.25
CA ALA A 556 8.00 -0.40 27.89
C ALA A 556 9.02 -0.04 26.82
N LEU A 557 8.58 0.68 25.80
CA LEU A 557 9.44 1.42 24.88
C LEU A 557 9.48 2.87 25.37
N PRO A 558 10.56 3.30 26.05
CA PRO A 558 10.70 4.70 26.42
C PRO A 558 10.86 5.54 25.14
N GLN A 559 9.90 6.43 24.85
CA GLN A 559 9.98 7.44 23.78
C GLN A 559 9.89 8.84 24.37
N PRO A 560 10.80 9.21 25.30
CA PRO A 560 10.75 10.51 25.95
C PRO A 560 10.92 11.62 24.90
N LEU A 561 9.98 12.57 24.87
CA LEU A 561 10.06 13.77 24.03
C LEU A 561 11.14 14.75 24.53
N ILE A 562 11.54 14.62 25.79
CA ILE A 562 12.64 15.35 26.43
C ILE A 562 13.44 14.40 27.34
N SER A 563 14.75 14.58 27.42
CA SER A 563 15.59 13.74 28.29
C SER A 563 15.21 13.86 29.77
N ALA A 564 15.51 12.83 30.57
CA ALA A 564 15.25 12.84 32.01
C ALA A 564 15.93 14.02 32.72
N ALA A 565 17.15 14.38 32.30
CA ALA A 565 17.87 15.55 32.79
C ALA A 565 17.12 16.85 32.48
N LYS A 566 16.65 17.00 31.23
CA LYS A 566 15.87 18.17 30.80
C LYS A 566 14.52 18.25 31.53
N ALA A 567 13.85 17.13 31.75
CA ALA A 567 12.61 17.10 32.53
C ALA A 567 12.83 17.56 33.99
N THR A 568 13.91 17.13 34.63
CA THR A 568 14.26 17.55 35.99
C THR A 568 14.57 19.04 36.07
N GLU A 569 15.36 19.57 35.14
CA GLU A 569 15.64 21.01 35.02
C GLU A 569 14.36 21.83 34.91
N LEU A 570 13.47 21.45 33.98
CA LEU A 570 12.19 22.14 33.76
C LEU A 570 11.27 22.07 35.00
N ARG A 571 11.20 20.91 35.68
CA ARG A 571 10.44 20.77 36.93
C ARG A 571 10.97 21.67 38.04
N THR A 572 12.28 21.75 38.21
CA THR A 572 12.89 22.62 39.23
C THR A 572 12.57 24.09 38.97
N LEU A 573 12.71 24.55 37.72
CA LEU A 573 12.39 25.93 37.34
C LEU A 573 10.89 26.25 37.53
N LEU A 574 10.02 25.31 37.18
CA LEU A 574 8.57 25.47 37.35
C LEU A 574 8.16 25.50 38.83
N ALA A 575 8.75 24.64 39.67
CA ALA A 575 8.50 24.61 41.11
C ALA A 575 8.98 25.90 41.81
N ASP A 576 10.12 26.44 41.39
CA ASP A 576 10.64 27.72 41.88
C ASP A 576 9.70 28.87 41.50
N ALA A 577 9.27 28.94 40.24
CA ALA A 577 8.30 29.93 39.78
C ALA A 577 6.98 29.85 40.54
N LYS A 578 6.45 28.64 40.76
CA LYS A 578 5.22 28.42 41.54
C LYS A 578 5.36 28.91 42.98
N THR A 579 6.47 28.56 43.65
CA THR A 579 6.71 28.96 45.04
C THR A 579 6.73 30.48 45.18
N LYS A 580 7.39 31.18 44.25
CA LYS A 580 7.43 32.64 44.21
C LYS A 580 6.04 33.25 43.93
N ALA A 581 5.27 32.66 43.01
CA ALA A 581 3.91 33.09 42.70
C ALA A 581 2.98 32.94 43.92
N ASP A 582 3.01 31.79 44.60
CA ASP A 582 2.22 31.53 45.81
C ASP A 582 2.58 32.49 46.97
N ALA A 583 3.83 32.95 47.02
CA ALA A 583 4.31 33.95 47.97
C ALA A 583 3.97 35.41 47.58
N GLY A 584 3.25 35.64 46.47
CA GLY A 584 2.89 36.97 45.97
C GLY A 584 4.05 37.74 45.31
N GLN A 585 5.17 37.06 45.00
CA GLN A 585 6.36 37.67 44.41
C GLN A 585 6.30 37.64 42.87
N THR A 586 5.32 38.35 42.27
CA THR A 586 5.01 38.29 40.83
C THR A 586 6.22 38.51 39.92
N ALA A 587 7.02 39.56 40.15
CA ALA A 587 8.19 39.85 39.32
C ALA A 587 9.24 38.73 39.36
N ALA A 588 9.46 38.14 40.54
CA ALA A 588 10.42 37.05 40.71
C ALA A 588 9.90 35.75 40.08
N ALA A 589 8.59 35.49 40.16
CA ALA A 589 7.95 34.36 39.49
C ALA A 589 8.05 34.48 37.96
N ILE A 590 7.86 35.69 37.40
CA ILE A 590 8.04 35.96 35.97
C ILE A 590 9.48 35.68 35.54
N THR A 591 10.49 36.14 36.28
CA THR A 591 11.89 35.84 35.98
C THR A 591 12.18 34.34 35.97
N ALA A 592 11.62 33.58 36.93
CA ALA A 592 11.76 32.13 36.96
C ALA A 592 11.08 31.43 35.75
N LEU A 593 9.91 31.92 35.31
CA LEU A 593 9.25 31.43 34.09
C LEU A 593 9.99 31.81 32.80
N GLN A 594 10.68 32.96 32.75
CA GLN A 594 11.55 33.31 31.64
C GLN A 594 12.74 32.35 31.54
N ALA A 595 13.32 31.96 32.68
CA ALA A 595 14.36 30.93 32.73
C ALA A 595 13.81 29.56 32.31
N PHE A 596 12.59 29.20 32.72
CA PHE A 596 11.89 28.02 32.22
C PHE A 596 11.74 28.03 30.68
N ASN A 597 11.29 29.15 30.11
CA ASN A 597 11.13 29.29 28.65
C ASN A 597 12.46 29.15 27.91
N ALA A 598 13.54 29.73 28.45
CA ALA A 598 14.88 29.55 27.90
C ALA A 598 15.33 28.07 27.94
N ALA A 599 15.07 27.38 29.05
CA ALA A 599 15.39 25.95 29.19
C ALA A 599 14.53 25.06 28.26
N ALA A 600 13.32 25.49 27.92
CA ALA A 600 12.38 24.85 27.01
C ALA A 600 12.56 25.26 25.53
N ALA A 601 13.69 25.89 25.15
CA ALA A 601 13.95 26.43 23.81
C ALA A 601 13.67 25.47 22.63
N SER A 602 13.81 24.15 22.84
CA SER A 602 13.56 23.12 21.83
C SER A 602 12.10 22.67 21.71
N SER A 603 11.19 23.15 22.56
CA SER A 603 9.76 22.78 22.57
C SER A 603 8.85 24.00 22.62
N ARG A 604 8.25 24.33 21.46
CA ARG A 604 7.32 25.46 21.36
C ARG A 604 6.08 25.31 22.26
N PRO A 605 5.44 24.13 22.40
CA PRO A 605 4.33 23.94 23.33
C PRO A 605 4.67 24.26 24.79
N LEU A 606 5.86 23.84 25.26
CA LEU A 606 6.32 24.12 26.63
C LEU A 606 6.63 25.61 26.84
N GLN A 607 7.30 26.26 25.88
CA GLN A 607 7.53 27.72 25.95
C GLN A 607 6.23 28.50 25.98
N SER A 608 5.28 28.15 25.10
CA SER A 608 3.99 28.81 25.03
C SER A 608 3.21 28.68 26.35
N ALA A 609 3.35 27.55 27.05
CA ALA A 609 2.78 27.37 28.38
C ALA A 609 3.41 28.28 29.43
N GLY A 610 4.74 28.42 29.44
CA GLY A 610 5.42 29.35 30.34
C GLY A 610 5.11 30.83 30.04
N GLU A 611 5.01 31.21 28.75
CA GLU A 611 4.51 32.52 28.30
C GLU A 611 3.09 32.80 28.81
N ALA A 612 2.20 31.80 28.75
CA ALA A 612 0.84 31.94 29.25
C ALA A 612 0.77 32.13 30.77
N LEU A 613 1.61 31.41 31.55
CA LEU A 613 1.71 31.63 33.00
C LEU A 613 2.24 33.04 33.32
N ILE A 614 3.18 33.58 32.54
CA ILE A 614 3.63 34.98 32.66
C ILE A 614 2.47 35.94 32.40
N ALA A 615 1.68 35.72 31.34
CA ALA A 615 0.53 36.56 31.02
C ALA A 615 -0.53 36.52 32.14
N GLN A 616 -0.80 35.35 32.72
CA GLN A 616 -1.70 35.18 33.86
C GLN A 616 -1.19 35.93 35.10
N LEU A 617 0.12 35.85 35.41
CA LEU A 617 0.74 36.61 36.51
C LEU A 617 0.66 38.12 36.31
N ASN A 618 0.65 38.60 35.06
CA ASN A 618 0.41 39.99 34.70
C ASN A 618 -1.09 40.39 34.71
N GLY A 619 -1.99 39.48 35.12
CA GLY A 619 -3.43 39.74 35.18
C GLY A 619 -4.11 39.77 33.80
N THR A 620 -3.48 39.22 32.76
CA THR A 620 -4.09 39.13 31.43
C THR A 620 -5.10 37.97 31.43
N PRO A 621 -6.40 38.23 31.19
CA PRO A 621 -7.40 37.16 31.14
C PRO A 621 -7.23 36.28 29.89
N VAL A 622 -7.64 35.01 30.00
CA VAL A 622 -7.73 34.11 28.85
C VAL A 622 -8.90 34.53 27.97
N ASP A 623 -8.63 34.97 26.74
CA ASP A 623 -9.66 35.32 25.77
C ASP A 623 -10.38 34.08 25.23
N THR A 624 -11.67 33.95 25.52
CA THR A 624 -12.54 32.87 25.04
C THR A 624 -13.56 33.36 24.00
N ALA A 625 -13.42 34.58 23.49
CA ALA A 625 -14.33 35.14 22.51
C ALA A 625 -14.36 34.32 21.21
N GLY A 626 -15.58 34.00 20.74
CA GLY A 626 -15.80 33.19 19.54
C GLY A 626 -15.36 31.73 19.68
N THR A 627 -15.24 31.21 20.91
CA THR A 627 -15.15 29.76 21.16
C THR A 627 -16.54 29.12 21.06
N GLY A 628 -16.58 27.82 20.80
CA GLY A 628 -17.81 27.06 20.62
C GLY A 628 -17.80 26.21 19.35
N ILE A 629 -18.92 25.53 19.14
CA ILE A 629 -19.12 24.61 18.02
C ILE A 629 -20.10 25.25 17.06
N THR A 630 -19.72 25.35 15.78
CA THR A 630 -20.63 25.68 14.68
C THR A 630 -20.78 24.47 13.76
N VAL A 631 -21.94 24.37 13.12
CA VAL A 631 -22.24 23.32 12.13
C VAL A 631 -22.38 23.99 10.78
N GLU A 632 -21.63 23.49 9.81
CA GLU A 632 -21.60 23.98 8.44
C GLU A 632 -22.06 22.89 7.47
N GLY A 633 -22.38 23.30 6.24
CA GLY A 633 -22.63 22.38 5.13
C GLY A 633 -21.41 21.49 4.87
N ALA A 634 -21.67 20.34 4.25
CA ALA A 634 -20.64 19.37 3.89
C ALA A 634 -19.47 20.00 3.12
N GLU A 635 -18.25 19.56 3.41
CA GLU A 635 -17.09 19.94 2.60
C GLU A 635 -17.20 19.30 1.21
N GLU A 636 -16.80 20.06 0.18
CA GLU A 636 -16.69 19.55 -1.18
C GLU A 636 -15.73 18.35 -1.22
N GLY A 637 -16.15 17.28 -1.91
CA GLY A 637 -15.40 16.02 -1.97
C GLY A 637 -15.51 15.12 -0.73
N VAL A 638 -16.24 15.52 0.33
CA VAL A 638 -16.57 14.64 1.46
C VAL A 638 -17.92 13.92 1.27
N GLN A 639 -18.74 14.35 0.31
CA GLN A 639 -19.95 13.64 -0.10
C GLN A 639 -19.60 12.38 -0.90
N ALA A 640 -19.63 11.23 -0.24
CA ALA A 640 -19.62 9.93 -0.90
C ALA A 640 -21.06 9.43 -1.02
N ILE A 641 -21.71 9.72 -2.14
CA ILE A 641 -22.72 8.80 -2.67
C ILE A 641 -21.97 7.90 -3.63
N ARG A 642 -22.03 6.58 -3.41
CA ARG A 642 -21.45 5.62 -4.36
C ARG A 642 -21.97 5.84 -5.77
N GLN A 643 -21.07 6.14 -6.70
CA GLN A 643 -21.37 6.09 -8.12
C GLN A 643 -20.98 4.73 -8.65
N TYR A 644 -21.97 3.96 -9.08
CA TYR A 644 -21.78 2.62 -9.62
C TYR A 644 -21.48 2.69 -11.13
N TYR A 645 -20.43 1.99 -11.56
CA TYR A 645 -20.09 1.85 -12.99
C TYR A 645 -20.27 0.41 -13.44
N ASN A 646 -21.04 0.16 -14.49
CA ASN A 646 -21.26 -1.21 -14.97
C ASN A 646 -20.45 -1.48 -16.24
N PRO A 647 -19.76 -2.65 -16.31
CA PRO A 647 -19.08 -3.06 -17.52
C PRO A 647 -20.09 -3.43 -18.60
N SER A 648 -19.61 -3.42 -19.83
CA SER A 648 -20.40 -3.80 -21.00
C SER A 648 -20.07 -5.23 -21.46
N PRO A 649 -20.99 -5.92 -22.15
CA PRO A 649 -20.65 -7.17 -22.84
C PRO A 649 -19.43 -7.00 -23.73
N PHE A 650 -18.60 -8.04 -23.83
CA PHE A 650 -17.36 -7.99 -24.61
C PHE A 650 -17.61 -7.50 -26.04
N LYS A 651 -16.80 -6.54 -26.46
CA LYS A 651 -16.74 -6.02 -27.81
C LYS A 651 -15.28 -5.91 -28.22
N ALA A 652 -14.90 -6.64 -29.27
CA ALA A 652 -13.54 -6.60 -29.79
C ALA A 652 -13.13 -5.16 -30.17
N ASN A 653 -11.99 -4.72 -29.65
CA ASN A 653 -11.34 -3.48 -30.00
C ASN A 653 -10.55 -3.69 -31.31
N PRO A 654 -10.87 -2.98 -32.41
CA PRO A 654 -10.16 -3.16 -33.68
C PRO A 654 -8.68 -2.76 -33.62
N PHE A 655 -8.26 -2.04 -32.58
CA PHE A 655 -6.87 -1.65 -32.34
C PHE A 655 -6.16 -2.56 -31.32
N ALA A 656 -6.81 -3.62 -30.83
CA ALA A 656 -6.20 -4.53 -29.87
C ALA A 656 -5.01 -5.30 -30.47
N THR A 657 -3.87 -5.25 -29.80
CA THR A 657 -2.67 -6.04 -30.16
C THR A 657 -2.49 -7.27 -29.26
N TYR A 658 -3.18 -7.31 -28.11
CA TYR A 658 -3.22 -8.43 -27.17
C TYR A 658 -4.54 -8.44 -26.38
N LYS A 659 -4.76 -9.53 -25.62
CA LYS A 659 -5.94 -9.71 -24.76
C LYS A 659 -5.54 -9.89 -23.29
N ILE A 660 -6.40 -9.42 -22.38
CA ILE A 660 -6.34 -9.77 -20.96
C ILE A 660 -7.66 -10.42 -20.51
N LEU A 661 -7.58 -11.24 -19.46
CA LEU A 661 -8.73 -11.83 -18.80
C LEU A 661 -8.90 -11.18 -17.42
N VAL A 662 -10.05 -10.58 -17.15
CA VAL A 662 -10.39 -10.07 -15.81
C VAL A 662 -11.35 -11.06 -15.15
N SER A 663 -10.92 -11.66 -14.05
CA SER A 663 -11.71 -12.62 -13.29
C SER A 663 -12.23 -11.98 -12.00
N GLY A 664 -13.55 -11.80 -11.92
CA GLY A 664 -14.26 -11.34 -10.71
C GLY A 664 -14.82 -12.48 -9.85
N ARG A 665 -14.62 -13.75 -10.28
CA ARG A 665 -15.15 -14.94 -9.59
C ARG A 665 -14.73 -14.97 -8.11
N ALA A 666 -15.68 -14.69 -7.24
CA ALA A 666 -15.55 -14.91 -5.81
C ALA A 666 -16.13 -16.29 -5.45
N GLY A 667 -15.49 -16.97 -4.51
CA GLY A 667 -15.97 -18.18 -3.87
C GLY A 667 -16.45 -17.97 -2.42
N GLY A 668 -16.05 -16.85 -1.81
CA GLY A 668 -16.44 -16.41 -0.47
C GLY A 668 -17.09 -15.03 -0.47
N PHE A 669 -16.48 -14.06 0.20
CA PHE A 669 -16.97 -12.69 0.22
C PHE A 669 -16.83 -12.03 -1.15
N ARG A 670 -17.89 -11.36 -1.63
CA ARG A 670 -17.87 -10.65 -2.91
C ARG A 670 -17.77 -9.15 -2.67
N HIS A 671 -16.63 -8.58 -3.05
CA HIS A 671 -16.38 -7.15 -2.95
C HIS A 671 -17.26 -6.34 -3.91
N GLN A 672 -17.80 -5.21 -3.42
CA GLN A 672 -18.62 -4.31 -4.24
C GLN A 672 -17.83 -3.67 -5.39
N SER A 673 -16.51 -3.51 -5.23
CA SER A 673 -15.60 -2.85 -6.18
C SER A 673 -15.30 -3.65 -7.45
N ILE A 674 -15.57 -4.97 -7.47
CA ILE A 674 -15.22 -5.87 -8.58
C ILE A 674 -15.72 -5.31 -9.92
N VAL A 675 -17.01 -5.02 -10.00
CA VAL A 675 -17.67 -4.60 -11.24
C VAL A 675 -17.24 -3.17 -11.65
N ASP A 676 -16.80 -2.33 -10.71
CA ASP A 676 -16.24 -1.01 -11.02
C ASP A 676 -14.84 -1.13 -11.67
N PHE A 677 -13.99 -2.03 -11.16
CA PHE A 677 -12.69 -2.30 -11.77
C PHE A 677 -12.81 -2.98 -13.13
N GLU A 678 -13.78 -3.87 -13.34
CA GLU A 678 -14.06 -4.45 -14.66
C GLU A 678 -14.34 -3.36 -15.70
N THR A 679 -15.16 -2.37 -15.33
CA THR A 679 -15.43 -1.21 -16.18
C THR A 679 -14.16 -0.42 -16.46
N MET A 680 -13.38 -0.11 -15.42
CA MET A 680 -12.10 0.60 -15.56
C MET A 680 -11.14 -0.13 -16.51
N PHE A 681 -11.00 -1.45 -16.41
CA PHE A 681 -10.14 -2.22 -17.31
C PHE A 681 -10.63 -2.16 -18.77
N GLN A 682 -11.94 -2.26 -19.03
CA GLN A 682 -12.49 -2.09 -20.37
C GLN A 682 -12.19 -0.70 -20.96
N GLU A 683 -12.29 0.36 -20.16
CA GLU A 683 -11.94 1.72 -20.56
C GLU A 683 -10.45 1.85 -20.90
N LEU A 684 -9.58 1.29 -20.05
CA LEU A 684 -8.14 1.24 -20.30
C LEU A 684 -7.81 0.47 -21.59
N GLY A 685 -8.44 -0.69 -21.81
CA GLY A 685 -8.23 -1.50 -23.01
C GLY A 685 -8.68 -0.81 -24.29
N THR A 686 -9.83 -0.15 -24.24
CA THR A 686 -10.36 0.64 -25.37
C THR A 686 -9.39 1.76 -25.76
N THR A 687 -8.81 2.44 -24.77
CA THR A 687 -7.94 3.61 -24.98
C THR A 687 -6.51 3.23 -25.34
N ASN A 688 -6.04 2.04 -24.92
CA ASN A 688 -4.62 1.65 -25.00
C ASN A 688 -4.37 0.40 -25.87
N GLY A 689 -5.35 -0.03 -26.67
CA GLY A 689 -5.13 -1.04 -27.70
C GLY A 689 -4.99 -2.47 -27.17
N PHE A 690 -5.85 -2.87 -26.21
CA PHE A 690 -5.99 -4.27 -25.81
C PHE A 690 -7.44 -4.65 -25.53
N ASP A 691 -7.76 -5.92 -25.74
CA ASP A 691 -9.07 -6.50 -25.45
C ASP A 691 -9.16 -6.94 -23.99
N VAL A 692 -10.36 -6.80 -23.42
CA VAL A 692 -10.68 -7.24 -22.05
C VAL A 692 -11.86 -8.18 -22.09
N GLU A 693 -11.62 -9.47 -21.84
CA GLU A 693 -12.68 -10.45 -21.61
C GLU A 693 -12.88 -10.65 -20.10
N ILE A 694 -14.12 -10.82 -19.65
CA ILE A 694 -14.47 -10.91 -18.23
C ILE A 694 -14.99 -12.30 -17.90
N TRP A 695 -14.41 -12.93 -16.89
CA TRP A 695 -14.94 -14.14 -16.26
C TRP A 695 -15.39 -13.83 -14.83
N ASP A 696 -16.66 -13.45 -14.71
CA ASP A 696 -17.29 -13.10 -13.43
C ASP A 696 -18.66 -13.77 -13.31
N PRO A 697 -18.70 -15.11 -13.09
CA PRO A 697 -19.96 -15.82 -12.94
C PRO A 697 -20.67 -15.37 -11.66
N ASN A 698 -21.94 -14.99 -11.80
CA ASN A 698 -22.77 -14.61 -10.65
C ASN A 698 -23.01 -15.82 -9.74
N ILE A 699 -22.43 -15.78 -8.54
CA ILE A 699 -22.62 -16.80 -7.51
C ILE A 699 -23.64 -16.27 -6.49
N GLY A 700 -24.74 -17.00 -6.27
CA GLY A 700 -25.89 -16.59 -5.46
C GLY A 700 -25.66 -16.49 -3.95
N ALA A 701 -24.43 -16.23 -3.50
CA ALA A 701 -24.06 -16.08 -2.10
C ALA A 701 -23.08 -14.90 -1.96
N SER A 702 -23.31 -14.05 -0.95
CA SER A 702 -22.58 -12.81 -0.59
C SER A 702 -23.25 -11.50 -1.07
N PRO A 703 -23.30 -10.42 -0.24
CA PRO A 703 -24.03 -9.17 -0.55
C PRO A 703 -23.42 -8.29 -1.66
N GLY A 704 -22.32 -8.71 -2.28
CA GLY A 704 -21.62 -7.97 -3.34
C GLY A 704 -22.39 -7.80 -4.66
N ARG A 705 -22.16 -6.69 -5.37
CA ARG A 705 -22.75 -6.40 -6.69
C ARG A 705 -22.42 -7.46 -7.72
N GLN A 706 -23.43 -8.03 -8.35
CA GLN A 706 -23.31 -9.04 -9.41
C GLN A 706 -22.98 -8.39 -10.77
N ALA A 707 -22.27 -9.12 -11.64
CA ALA A 707 -22.02 -8.67 -12.99
C ALA A 707 -23.33 -8.56 -13.78
N PRO A 708 -23.51 -7.53 -14.63
CA PRO A 708 -24.65 -7.43 -15.52
C PRO A 708 -24.76 -8.64 -16.46
N ALA A 709 -25.99 -8.96 -16.86
CA ALA A 709 -26.25 -10.07 -17.78
C ALA A 709 -25.47 -9.89 -19.11
N GLY A 710 -24.80 -10.96 -19.55
CA GLY A 710 -24.03 -10.98 -20.81
C GLY A 710 -22.60 -10.40 -20.72
N VAL A 711 -22.17 -9.89 -19.57
CA VAL A 711 -20.78 -9.44 -19.37
C VAL A 711 -19.83 -10.62 -19.20
N SER A 712 -20.19 -11.56 -18.33
CA SER A 712 -19.36 -12.72 -18.04
C SER A 712 -19.37 -13.72 -19.20
N LEU A 713 -18.20 -14.27 -19.51
CA LEU A 713 -18.05 -15.38 -20.44
C LEU A 713 -18.93 -16.57 -20.03
N PRO A 714 -19.45 -17.37 -20.97
CA PRO A 714 -20.37 -18.47 -20.66
C PRO A 714 -19.69 -19.68 -19.99
N THR A 715 -18.38 -19.82 -20.14
CA THR A 715 -17.58 -20.93 -19.60
C THR A 715 -16.25 -20.42 -19.09
N SER A 716 -15.72 -21.03 -18.02
CA SER A 716 -14.43 -20.67 -17.43
C SER A 716 -13.28 -20.88 -18.43
N PRO A 717 -12.52 -19.82 -18.80
CA PRO A 717 -11.35 -19.97 -19.67
C PRO A 717 -10.23 -20.81 -19.04
N PHE A 718 -10.24 -20.99 -17.72
CA PHE A 718 -9.23 -21.78 -17.02
C PHE A 718 -9.37 -23.29 -17.25
N LEU A 719 -10.51 -23.76 -17.77
CA LEU A 719 -10.74 -25.18 -18.04
C LEU A 719 -9.98 -25.68 -19.28
N ASP A 720 -9.62 -24.80 -20.20
CA ASP A 720 -8.99 -25.14 -21.47
C ASP A 720 -7.72 -24.30 -21.70
N TRP A 721 -6.58 -24.99 -21.86
CA TRP A 721 -5.30 -24.36 -22.17
C TRP A 721 -5.34 -23.52 -23.46
N GLU A 722 -6.06 -23.97 -24.49
CA GLU A 722 -6.13 -23.26 -25.77
C GLU A 722 -6.88 -21.93 -25.63
N GLN A 723 -7.89 -21.88 -24.74
CA GLN A 723 -8.59 -20.65 -24.40
C GLN A 723 -7.75 -19.75 -23.49
N LEU A 724 -7.06 -20.31 -22.48
CA LEU A 724 -6.29 -19.51 -21.52
C LEU A 724 -5.02 -18.89 -22.13
N LYS A 725 -4.33 -19.60 -23.03
CA LYS A 725 -3.05 -19.15 -23.60
C LYS A 725 -3.16 -17.94 -24.55
N GLN A 726 -4.38 -17.56 -24.94
CA GLN A 726 -4.60 -16.39 -25.79
C GLN A 726 -4.40 -15.07 -25.03
N TYR A 727 -4.58 -15.10 -23.71
CA TYR A 727 -4.40 -13.93 -22.85
C TYR A 727 -2.91 -13.71 -22.56
N LYS A 728 -2.52 -12.45 -22.38
CA LYS A 728 -1.18 -12.10 -21.91
C LYS A 728 -1.13 -11.84 -20.41
N THR A 729 -2.24 -11.37 -19.85
CA THR A 729 -2.41 -11.12 -18.41
C THR A 729 -3.74 -11.66 -17.92
N VAL A 730 -3.73 -12.27 -16.74
CA VAL A 730 -4.91 -12.61 -15.95
C VAL A 730 -4.99 -11.68 -14.75
N VAL A 731 -6.10 -10.96 -14.60
CA VAL A 731 -6.39 -10.10 -13.44
C VAL A 731 -7.32 -10.86 -12.50
N LEU A 732 -6.84 -11.13 -11.29
CA LEU A 732 -7.61 -11.65 -10.17
C LEU A 732 -8.19 -10.47 -9.40
N ASN A 733 -9.36 -10.02 -9.83
CA ASN A 733 -10.02 -8.83 -9.31
C ASN A 733 -10.80 -9.18 -8.05
N SER A 734 -10.16 -9.05 -6.88
CA SER A 734 -10.77 -9.28 -5.57
C SER A 734 -11.44 -10.65 -5.40
N THR A 735 -10.85 -11.70 -6.00
CA THR A 735 -11.36 -13.07 -6.00
C THR A 735 -11.13 -13.76 -4.65
N VAL A 736 -12.10 -13.76 -3.74
CA VAL A 736 -11.95 -14.39 -2.41
C VAL A 736 -12.30 -15.88 -2.43
N GLY A 737 -11.54 -16.73 -1.74
CA GLY A 737 -12.04 -18.06 -1.35
C GLY A 737 -11.00 -19.19 -1.25
N ILE A 738 -11.46 -20.35 -0.76
CA ILE A 738 -10.64 -21.55 -0.52
C ILE A 738 -10.62 -22.47 -1.75
N ASN A 739 -9.46 -23.08 -2.03
CA ASN A 739 -9.27 -24.04 -3.13
C ASN A 739 -10.23 -25.25 -3.05
N GLY A 740 -10.66 -25.76 -4.21
CA GLY A 740 -11.37 -27.04 -4.33
C GLY A 740 -12.87 -26.99 -4.07
N THR A 741 -13.43 -25.83 -3.72
CA THR A 741 -14.89 -25.65 -3.55
C THR A 741 -15.46 -24.39 -4.20
N SER A 742 -14.67 -23.33 -4.42
CA SER A 742 -15.28 -22.01 -4.66
C SER A 742 -14.56 -21.07 -5.65
N THR A 743 -13.21 -21.00 -5.70
CA THR A 743 -12.46 -20.13 -6.65
C THR A 743 -11.92 -20.84 -7.90
N MET A 744 -11.01 -21.81 -7.76
CA MET A 744 -10.50 -22.65 -8.85
C MET A 744 -10.49 -24.12 -8.44
N ASN A 745 -10.78 -25.02 -9.38
CA ASN A 745 -10.59 -26.46 -9.20
C ASN A 745 -9.17 -26.89 -9.63
N ALA A 746 -8.85 -28.18 -9.47
CA ALA A 746 -7.52 -28.72 -9.79
C ALA A 746 -7.10 -28.54 -11.26
N VAL A 747 -8.05 -28.65 -12.22
CA VAL A 747 -7.77 -28.47 -13.65
C VAL A 747 -7.51 -26.99 -13.95
N GLU A 748 -8.36 -26.11 -13.44
CA GLU A 748 -8.22 -24.66 -13.58
C GLU A 748 -6.87 -24.19 -13.00
N PHE A 749 -6.50 -24.70 -11.83
CA PHE A 749 -5.24 -24.35 -11.18
C PHE A 749 -4.01 -24.88 -11.95
N ALA A 750 -4.05 -26.10 -12.47
CA ALA A 750 -2.96 -26.64 -13.28
C ALA A 750 -2.73 -25.82 -14.57
N ASN A 751 -3.81 -25.35 -15.20
CA ASN A 751 -3.71 -24.47 -16.37
C ASN A 751 -3.19 -23.07 -15.99
N LEU A 752 -3.55 -22.52 -14.83
CA LEU A 752 -2.94 -21.29 -14.31
C LEU A 752 -1.43 -21.44 -14.09
N GLN A 753 -0.97 -22.54 -13.49
CA GLN A 753 0.46 -22.82 -13.32
C GLN A 753 1.18 -22.90 -14.67
N ARG A 754 0.57 -23.60 -15.64
CA ARG A 754 1.10 -23.69 -17.01
C ARG A 754 1.16 -22.33 -17.69
N PHE A 755 0.15 -21.48 -17.48
CA PHE A 755 0.09 -20.12 -18.01
C PHE A 755 1.23 -19.26 -17.48
N VAL A 756 1.46 -19.25 -16.17
CA VAL A 756 2.57 -18.51 -15.55
C VAL A 756 3.92 -19.02 -16.06
N ARG A 757 4.12 -20.34 -16.08
CA ARG A 757 5.36 -20.97 -16.60
C ARG A 757 5.64 -20.71 -18.07
N ALA A 758 4.62 -20.38 -18.85
CA ALA A 758 4.74 -19.99 -20.25
C ALA A 758 5.03 -18.49 -20.44
N GLY A 759 5.27 -17.73 -19.37
CA GLY A 759 5.53 -16.29 -19.40
C GLY A 759 4.29 -15.41 -19.26
N GLY A 760 3.14 -16.01 -18.92
CA GLY A 760 1.89 -15.28 -18.65
C GLY A 760 1.98 -14.39 -17.41
N GLY A 761 1.31 -13.25 -17.46
CA GLY A 761 1.26 -12.26 -16.39
C GLY A 761 0.06 -12.43 -15.47
N VAL A 762 0.21 -12.15 -14.18
CA VAL A 762 -0.88 -12.14 -13.19
C VAL A 762 -0.92 -10.80 -12.47
N ILE A 763 -2.12 -10.24 -12.34
CA ILE A 763 -2.38 -9.09 -11.47
C ILE A 763 -3.33 -9.54 -10.36
N ALA A 764 -2.94 -9.42 -9.10
CA ALA A 764 -3.81 -9.71 -7.96
C ALA A 764 -4.18 -8.41 -7.23
N ILE A 765 -5.48 -8.14 -7.14
CA ILE A 765 -6.02 -6.92 -6.51
C ILE A 765 -6.80 -7.32 -5.27
N HIS A 766 -6.45 -6.75 -4.11
CA HIS A 766 -7.15 -6.87 -2.84
C HIS A 766 -7.47 -8.34 -2.48
N GLY A 767 -8.74 -8.75 -2.59
CA GLY A 767 -9.18 -10.13 -2.38
C GLY A 767 -8.50 -11.17 -3.28
N GLY A 768 -7.80 -10.78 -4.35
CA GLY A 768 -6.92 -11.68 -5.11
C GLY A 768 -5.80 -12.30 -4.27
N ILE A 769 -5.39 -11.62 -3.18
CA ILE A 769 -4.44 -12.10 -2.16
C ILE A 769 -5.12 -13.03 -1.14
N ASP A 770 -6.45 -12.91 -1.03
CA ASP A 770 -7.33 -13.80 -0.26
C ASP A 770 -7.92 -14.94 -1.13
N SER A 771 -7.40 -15.10 -2.35
CA SER A 771 -7.76 -16.20 -3.25
C SER A 771 -6.95 -17.44 -2.95
N MET A 772 -7.51 -18.61 -3.26
CA MET A 772 -6.82 -19.90 -3.16
C MET A 772 -6.16 -20.07 -1.80
N GLN A 773 -6.90 -19.71 -0.74
CA GLN A 773 -6.44 -19.84 0.64
C GLN A 773 -5.87 -21.25 0.82
N ASN A 774 -4.67 -21.33 1.39
CA ASN A 774 -3.96 -22.58 1.72
C ASN A 774 -3.28 -23.28 0.53
N VAL A 775 -3.02 -22.58 -0.58
CA VAL A 775 -2.24 -23.09 -1.72
C VAL A 775 -0.88 -22.40 -1.75
N PRO A 776 0.21 -23.03 -1.24
CA PRO A 776 1.52 -22.39 -1.09
C PRO A 776 2.05 -21.79 -2.39
N TRP A 777 1.96 -22.53 -3.50
CA TRP A 777 2.42 -22.04 -4.81
C TRP A 777 1.68 -20.76 -5.23
N PHE A 778 0.37 -20.67 -4.99
CA PHE A 778 -0.40 -19.46 -5.31
C PHE A 778 0.00 -18.29 -4.40
N MET A 779 0.17 -18.54 -3.11
CA MET A 779 0.62 -17.50 -2.17
C MET A 779 2.01 -16.96 -2.54
N ASP A 780 2.90 -17.82 -3.05
CA ASP A 780 4.21 -17.40 -3.54
C ASP A 780 4.12 -16.61 -4.86
N LEU A 781 3.18 -16.96 -5.75
CA LEU A 781 2.85 -16.20 -6.96
C LEU A 781 2.38 -14.78 -6.61
N VAL A 782 1.43 -14.62 -5.68
CA VAL A 782 0.91 -13.30 -5.27
C VAL A 782 1.79 -12.62 -4.21
N GLY A 783 2.83 -13.28 -3.72
CA GLY A 783 3.81 -12.74 -2.79
C GLY A 783 3.45 -12.87 -1.31
N ALA A 784 2.17 -12.80 -0.92
CA ALA A 784 1.72 -13.02 0.46
C ALA A 784 0.26 -13.51 0.50
N GLY A 785 -0.20 -14.05 1.63
CA GLY A 785 -1.60 -14.50 1.80
C GLY A 785 -2.34 -13.72 2.87
N PHE A 786 -3.62 -13.45 2.66
CA PHE A 786 -4.47 -12.76 3.64
C PHE A 786 -4.55 -13.50 5.00
N THR A 787 -4.62 -12.74 6.10
CA THR A 787 -4.88 -13.31 7.44
C THR A 787 -6.04 -12.62 8.16
N ASN A 788 -5.99 -11.29 8.22
CA ASN A 788 -7.04 -10.45 8.78
C ASN A 788 -6.87 -9.03 8.22
N HIS A 789 -7.81 -8.16 8.55
CA HIS A 789 -7.73 -6.73 8.33
C HIS A 789 -8.30 -6.01 9.55
N GLY A 790 -8.14 -4.69 9.58
CA GLY A 790 -8.82 -3.85 10.56
C GLY A 790 -10.33 -3.92 10.43
N GLY A 791 -11.05 -3.61 11.51
CA GLY A 791 -12.51 -3.57 11.54
C GLY A 791 -12.97 -2.17 11.92
N ASN A 792 -13.91 -1.60 11.17
CA ASN A 792 -14.57 -0.38 11.61
C ASN A 792 -15.77 -0.76 12.49
N GLN A 793 -15.86 -0.18 13.68
CA GLN A 793 -16.98 -0.40 14.59
C GLN A 793 -18.16 0.52 14.19
N GLY A 794 -18.54 0.48 12.91
CA GLY A 794 -19.58 1.35 12.35
C GLY A 794 -19.12 2.77 12.02
N GLY A 795 -17.91 2.96 11.46
CA GLY A 795 -17.72 4.18 10.66
C GLY A 795 -16.32 4.74 10.46
N ILE A 796 -15.73 4.43 9.32
CA ILE A 796 -14.86 5.34 8.57
C ILE A 796 -15.36 5.46 7.13
N LEU A 797 -15.82 4.35 6.56
CA LEU A 797 -16.55 4.29 5.29
C LEU A 797 -17.54 3.13 5.40
N VAL A 798 -18.84 3.42 5.51
CA VAL A 798 -19.86 2.36 5.57
C VAL A 798 -19.91 1.58 4.24
N GLU A 799 -19.46 2.20 3.15
CA GLU A 799 -19.35 1.59 1.83
C GLU A 799 -18.05 0.82 1.58
N THR A 800 -17.02 0.97 2.45
CA THR A 800 -15.80 0.15 2.40
C THR A 800 -15.72 -0.82 3.58
N GLU A 801 -16.87 -1.09 4.22
CA GLU A 801 -17.15 -2.10 5.25
C GLU A 801 -16.19 -2.16 6.45
N SER A 802 -14.89 -2.33 6.25
CA SER A 802 -13.83 -2.39 7.27
C SER A 802 -12.66 -1.40 7.06
N GLY A 803 -12.81 -0.37 6.22
CA GLY A 803 -11.70 0.55 5.90
C GLY A 803 -11.21 1.47 7.04
N GLY A 804 -9.90 1.76 7.07
CA GLY A 804 -9.23 2.71 7.95
C GLY A 804 -8.55 3.85 7.19
N HIS A 805 -8.37 5.02 7.82
CA HIS A 805 -7.59 6.11 7.21
C HIS A 805 -6.10 5.72 7.21
N VAL A 806 -5.41 5.81 6.09
CA VAL A 806 -4.01 5.38 6.03
C VAL A 806 -3.19 6.37 5.26
N GLU A 807 -1.96 6.52 5.70
CA GLU A 807 -0.93 7.16 4.91
C GLU A 807 -0.09 6.10 4.19
N LEU A 808 0.00 6.22 2.86
CA LEU A 808 0.78 5.34 1.99
C LEU A 808 2.04 6.06 1.53
N LEU A 809 3.13 5.31 1.41
CA LEU A 809 4.44 5.76 0.94
C LEU A 809 4.76 5.05 -0.38
N ASN A 810 5.07 5.82 -1.42
CA ASN A 810 5.61 5.29 -2.66
C ASN A 810 7.07 4.86 -2.41
N ALA A 811 7.29 3.55 -2.37
CA ALA A 811 8.58 2.94 -2.03
C ALA A 811 9.58 3.06 -3.19
N ASP A 812 9.08 3.13 -4.42
CA ASP A 812 9.88 3.24 -5.63
C ASP A 812 9.23 4.18 -6.66
N PRO A 813 9.40 5.51 -6.50
CA PRO A 813 8.83 6.48 -7.43
C PRO A 813 9.40 6.42 -8.86
N ALA A 814 10.53 5.73 -9.07
CA ALA A 814 11.17 5.61 -10.37
C ALA A 814 10.59 4.43 -11.19
N HIS A 815 10.06 3.41 -10.51
CA HIS A 815 9.37 2.30 -11.14
C HIS A 815 8.21 2.77 -12.02
N SER A 816 8.11 2.22 -13.24
CA SER A 816 7.17 2.69 -14.28
C SER A 816 5.70 2.68 -13.81
N THR A 817 5.29 1.70 -13.01
CA THR A 817 3.93 1.62 -12.46
C THR A 817 3.65 2.64 -11.36
N MET A 818 4.67 3.33 -10.85
CA MET A 818 4.58 4.20 -9.67
C MET A 818 4.78 5.68 -9.98
N GLN A 819 5.09 6.04 -11.24
CA GLN A 819 5.44 7.42 -11.63
C GLN A 819 4.31 8.43 -11.40
N SER A 820 3.05 8.02 -11.55
CA SER A 820 1.87 8.86 -11.30
C SER A 820 1.41 8.83 -9.83
N VAL A 821 2.01 7.96 -9.01
CA VAL A 821 1.63 7.78 -7.61
C VAL A 821 2.37 8.81 -6.74
N PRO A 822 1.65 9.64 -5.95
CA PRO A 822 2.29 10.61 -5.08
C PRO A 822 3.30 9.95 -4.13
N LYS A 823 4.41 10.65 -3.84
CA LYS A 823 5.45 10.13 -2.95
C LYS A 823 4.89 9.68 -1.59
N ARG A 824 3.93 10.44 -1.05
CA ARG A 824 3.24 10.16 0.21
C ARG A 824 1.84 10.77 0.14
N PHE A 825 0.81 10.01 0.50
CA PHE A 825 -0.58 10.49 0.45
C PHE A 825 -1.46 9.75 1.45
N SER A 826 -2.60 10.34 1.81
CA SER A 826 -3.58 9.70 2.69
C SER A 826 -4.81 9.24 1.91
N THR A 827 -5.33 8.07 2.27
CA THR A 827 -6.56 7.50 1.71
C THR A 827 -7.37 6.79 2.79
N VAL A 828 -8.51 6.21 2.43
CA VAL A 828 -9.22 5.22 3.24
C VAL A 828 -9.25 3.91 2.47
N GLU A 829 -8.88 2.83 3.14
CA GLU A 829 -8.81 1.49 2.54
C GLU A 829 -8.97 0.40 3.60
N GLU A 830 -9.42 -0.80 3.20
CA GLU A 830 -9.38 -2.00 4.04
C GLU A 830 -7.98 -2.63 3.95
N LEU A 831 -7.19 -2.44 4.98
CA LEU A 831 -5.77 -2.81 4.96
C LEU A 831 -5.58 -4.22 5.46
N TYR A 832 -4.96 -5.03 4.59
CA TYR A 832 -4.71 -6.42 4.86
C TYR A 832 -3.45 -6.59 5.68
N ASN A 833 -3.60 -7.30 6.79
CA ASN A 833 -2.48 -8.01 7.38
C ASN A 833 -2.34 -9.35 6.67
N THR A 834 -1.16 -9.58 6.11
CA THR A 834 -0.82 -10.82 5.43
C THR A 834 -0.05 -11.78 6.35
N ASN A 835 0.06 -13.05 5.95
CA ASN A 835 0.74 -14.11 6.69
C ASN A 835 2.27 -13.98 6.73
N ARG A 836 2.82 -12.99 6.02
CA ARG A 836 4.24 -12.60 5.99
C ARG A 836 4.36 -11.20 5.42
N ASN A 837 5.35 -10.43 5.84
CA ASN A 837 5.72 -9.21 5.13
C ASN A 837 6.64 -9.56 3.93
N PRO A 838 6.16 -9.56 2.68
CA PRO A 838 6.93 -10.07 1.55
C PRO A 838 8.19 -9.23 1.23
N ALA A 839 8.17 -7.94 1.55
CA ALA A 839 9.28 -7.02 1.30
C ALA A 839 10.46 -7.29 2.25
N GLU A 840 10.19 -7.46 3.55
CA GLU A 840 11.23 -7.81 4.53
C GLU A 840 11.89 -9.17 4.27
N LEU A 841 11.17 -10.07 3.60
CA LEU A 841 11.69 -11.37 3.20
C LEU A 841 12.51 -11.32 1.91
N GLY A 842 12.52 -10.18 1.21
CA GLY A 842 13.24 -9.99 -0.04
C GLY A 842 12.70 -10.86 -1.19
N ILE A 843 11.47 -11.36 -1.10
CA ILE A 843 10.87 -12.23 -2.13
C ILE A 843 10.08 -11.45 -3.19
N VAL A 844 9.87 -10.15 -2.98
CA VAL A 844 9.21 -9.23 -3.90
C VAL A 844 10.00 -7.92 -4.01
N HIS A 845 9.78 -7.18 -5.10
CA HIS A 845 10.18 -5.79 -5.23
C HIS A 845 9.04 -4.90 -4.69
N PRO A 846 9.21 -4.26 -3.53
CA PRO A 846 8.18 -3.41 -2.93
C PRO A 846 8.02 -2.09 -3.70
N LEU A 847 6.77 -1.74 -4.01
CA LEU A 847 6.42 -0.52 -4.74
C LEU A 847 5.68 0.50 -3.86
N MET A 848 4.93 0.02 -2.87
CA MET A 848 4.23 0.87 -1.91
C MET A 848 4.26 0.25 -0.51
N TYR A 849 4.47 1.09 0.50
CA TYR A 849 4.33 0.74 1.91
C TYR A 849 3.16 1.48 2.55
N GLU A 850 2.56 0.89 3.57
CA GLU A 850 1.72 1.64 4.51
C GLU A 850 2.51 2.16 5.69
N ASN A 851 2.11 3.32 6.20
CA ASN A 851 2.53 3.84 7.49
C ASN A 851 1.55 3.36 8.57
N GLU A 852 1.91 2.30 9.27
CA GLU A 852 1.07 1.69 10.30
C GLU A 852 0.77 2.59 11.50
N ASP A 853 1.66 3.54 11.83
CA ASP A 853 1.42 4.49 12.93
C ASP A 853 0.20 5.38 12.64
N SER A 854 -0.12 5.54 11.35
CA SER A 854 -1.30 6.27 10.89
C SER A 854 -2.60 5.57 11.30
N LEU A 855 -2.57 4.24 11.50
CA LEU A 855 -3.71 3.39 11.83
C LEU A 855 -4.08 3.39 13.31
N VAL A 856 -3.13 3.72 14.19
CA VAL A 856 -3.30 3.59 15.64
C VAL A 856 -4.14 4.73 16.24
N GLY A 857 -5.11 4.36 17.07
CA GLY A 857 -5.91 5.32 17.85
C GLY A 857 -7.00 6.05 17.06
N GLN A 858 -7.30 5.59 15.84
CA GLN A 858 -8.38 6.15 15.04
C GLN A 858 -9.75 5.96 15.68
N LEU A 859 -10.62 6.95 15.48
CA LEU A 859 -11.95 6.93 16.08
C LEU A 859 -12.83 5.84 15.44
N GLY A 860 -13.13 4.81 16.23
CA GLY A 860 -13.99 3.66 15.88
C GLY A 860 -13.50 2.85 14.67
N TYR A 861 -12.18 2.77 14.55
CA TYR A 861 -11.48 1.77 13.76
C TYR A 861 -10.52 1.01 14.67
N SER A 862 -10.56 -0.30 14.56
CA SER A 862 -9.57 -1.19 15.14
C SER A 862 -8.67 -1.67 14.01
N THR A 863 -7.36 -1.55 14.20
CA THR A 863 -6.37 -1.92 13.18
C THR A 863 -6.24 -3.42 12.95
N GLY A 864 -6.80 -4.24 13.86
CA GLY A 864 -6.39 -5.64 13.96
C GLY A 864 -4.92 -5.76 14.36
N ALA A 865 -4.33 -6.94 14.13
CA ALA A 865 -2.92 -7.17 14.41
C ALA A 865 -2.04 -6.69 13.24
N LEU A 866 -1.46 -5.49 13.38
CA LEU A 866 -0.57 -4.86 12.38
C LEU A 866 0.74 -5.60 12.17
N HIS A 867 1.40 -5.41 11.03
CA HIS A 867 2.72 -5.98 10.71
C HIS A 867 3.86 -5.47 11.60
N ASN A 868 3.64 -4.34 12.27
CA ASN A 868 4.57 -3.67 13.15
C ASN A 868 5.93 -3.40 12.47
N SER A 869 5.84 -2.91 11.24
CA SER A 869 6.96 -2.73 10.31
C SER A 869 6.90 -1.37 9.66
N ASP A 870 8.06 -0.75 9.44
CA ASP A 870 8.18 0.48 8.61
C ASP A 870 8.16 0.15 7.11
N ARG A 871 8.17 -1.14 6.78
CA ARG A 871 8.17 -1.67 5.41
C ARG A 871 6.99 -2.61 5.19
N HIS A 872 5.83 -2.36 5.81
CA HIS A 872 4.62 -3.12 5.55
C HIS A 872 4.15 -2.84 4.12
N SER A 873 4.44 -3.77 3.20
CA SER A 873 4.18 -3.57 1.78
C SER A 873 2.72 -3.78 1.43
N MET A 874 2.17 -2.83 0.66
CA MET A 874 0.78 -2.84 0.17
C MET A 874 0.69 -3.03 -1.33
N THR A 875 1.78 -2.80 -2.07
CA THR A 875 1.85 -3.07 -3.51
C THR A 875 3.28 -3.47 -3.86
N TRP A 876 3.42 -4.50 -4.66
CA TRP A 876 4.72 -5.05 -5.05
C TRP A 876 4.64 -5.77 -6.41
N CYS A 877 5.80 -6.01 -6.99
CA CYS A 877 5.92 -6.83 -8.18
C CYS A 877 6.96 -7.94 -8.01
N ARG A 878 6.87 -8.97 -8.85
CA ARG A 878 7.71 -10.17 -8.76
C ARG A 878 7.82 -10.88 -10.10
N ASN A 879 9.04 -11.34 -10.42
CA ASN A 879 9.27 -12.42 -11.38
C ASN A 879 9.07 -13.78 -10.68
N PHE A 880 8.15 -14.62 -11.17
CA PHE A 880 7.78 -15.86 -10.48
C PHE A 880 7.53 -17.02 -11.44
N ASP A 881 8.26 -18.13 -11.25
CA ASP A 881 8.10 -19.40 -11.97
C ASP A 881 7.98 -19.24 -13.50
N GLY A 882 8.79 -18.33 -14.07
CA GLY A 882 8.81 -18.02 -15.51
C GLY A 882 7.87 -16.88 -15.95
N GLY A 883 6.93 -16.45 -15.10
CA GLY A 883 5.96 -15.38 -15.36
C GLY A 883 6.20 -14.11 -14.55
N ARG A 884 5.23 -13.19 -14.64
CA ARG A 884 5.25 -11.87 -13.97
C ARG A 884 4.03 -11.71 -13.08
N SER A 885 4.22 -11.21 -11.88
CA SER A 885 3.16 -10.96 -10.91
C SER A 885 3.21 -9.51 -10.42
N PHE A 886 2.09 -8.80 -10.53
CA PHE A 886 1.86 -7.52 -9.88
C PHE A 886 0.77 -7.71 -8.84
N THR A 887 1.01 -7.32 -7.60
CA THR A 887 0.04 -7.51 -6.52
C THR A 887 -0.15 -6.22 -5.74
N THR A 888 -1.40 -5.90 -5.46
CA THR A 888 -1.77 -4.80 -4.56
C THR A 888 -2.80 -5.30 -3.56
N ALA A 889 -2.56 -5.07 -2.27
CA ALA A 889 -3.50 -5.35 -1.19
C ALA A 889 -4.60 -4.27 -1.07
N LEU A 890 -4.47 -3.19 -1.84
CA LEU A 890 -5.48 -2.15 -2.01
C LEU A 890 -6.54 -2.60 -3.03
N GLY A 891 -7.75 -2.05 -2.95
CA GLY A 891 -8.80 -2.28 -3.96
C GLY A 891 -10.17 -2.65 -3.36
N HIS A 892 -10.34 -2.57 -2.05
CA HIS A 892 -11.67 -2.51 -1.45
C HIS A 892 -12.37 -1.20 -1.85
N ASN A 893 -11.64 -0.08 -1.82
CA ASN A 893 -12.22 1.22 -2.13
C ASN A 893 -12.46 1.40 -3.65
N TRP A 894 -13.73 1.34 -4.03
CA TRP A 894 -14.21 1.53 -5.40
C TRP A 894 -13.84 2.91 -5.98
N GLN A 895 -13.61 3.92 -5.14
CA GLN A 895 -13.25 5.28 -5.58
C GLN A 895 -11.87 5.31 -6.26
N PHE A 896 -11.02 4.31 -6.07
CA PHE A 896 -9.75 4.21 -6.79
C PHE A 896 -9.95 4.15 -8.30
N THR A 897 -11.08 3.61 -8.77
CA THR A 897 -11.43 3.64 -10.20
C THR A 897 -11.58 5.04 -10.77
N THR A 898 -11.71 6.11 -9.96
CA THR A 898 -11.76 7.49 -10.46
C THR A 898 -10.46 8.25 -10.22
N GLN A 899 -9.47 7.64 -9.57
CA GLN A 899 -8.19 8.28 -9.28
C GLN A 899 -7.20 8.04 -10.41
N GLN A 900 -6.64 9.12 -10.96
CA GLN A 900 -5.70 9.02 -12.09
C GLN A 900 -4.47 8.17 -11.74
N TRP A 901 -3.90 8.37 -10.56
CA TRP A 901 -2.73 7.62 -10.11
C TRP A 901 -2.97 6.10 -10.08
N TRP A 902 -4.18 5.66 -9.71
CA TRP A 902 -4.56 4.25 -9.68
C TRP A 902 -4.73 3.70 -11.10
N ARG A 903 -5.42 4.43 -11.98
CA ARG A 903 -5.64 4.04 -13.37
C ARG A 903 -4.32 3.85 -14.12
N ASP A 904 -3.39 4.79 -13.96
CA ASP A 904 -2.06 4.73 -14.58
C ASP A 904 -1.24 3.56 -14.01
N MET A 905 -1.26 3.35 -12.69
CA MET A 905 -0.60 2.21 -12.05
C MET A 905 -1.12 0.87 -12.61
N MET A 906 -2.45 0.72 -12.74
CA MET A 906 -3.06 -0.49 -13.28
C MET A 906 -2.78 -0.69 -14.77
N LEU A 907 -2.79 0.38 -15.57
CA LEU A 907 -2.41 0.33 -16.98
C LEU A 907 -0.97 -0.17 -17.17
N ASN A 908 -0.03 0.45 -16.44
CA ASN A 908 1.38 0.11 -16.53
C ASN A 908 1.63 -1.32 -15.99
N ALA A 909 0.90 -1.74 -14.95
CA ALA A 909 0.93 -3.12 -14.47
C ALA A 909 0.44 -4.11 -15.54
N VAL A 910 -0.64 -3.80 -16.26
CA VAL A 910 -1.13 -4.62 -17.39
C VAL A 910 -0.09 -4.70 -18.50
N GLN A 911 0.47 -3.57 -18.93
CA GLN A 911 1.46 -3.53 -20.00
C GLN A 911 2.73 -4.32 -19.65
N TRP A 912 3.23 -4.17 -18.42
CA TRP A 912 4.38 -4.92 -17.94
C TRP A 912 4.11 -6.43 -17.85
N THR A 913 3.02 -6.82 -17.16
CA THR A 913 2.68 -8.24 -16.99
C THR A 913 2.39 -8.93 -18.32
N ALA A 914 1.84 -8.20 -19.30
CA ALA A 914 1.62 -8.67 -20.67
C ALA A 914 2.90 -8.70 -21.55
N GLY A 915 4.03 -8.21 -21.03
CA GLY A 915 5.31 -8.14 -21.73
C GLY A 915 5.34 -7.11 -22.86
N GLN A 916 4.52 -6.07 -22.78
CA GLN A 916 4.50 -4.97 -23.75
C GLN A 916 5.49 -3.87 -23.39
N GLU A 917 5.69 -3.65 -22.08
CA GLU A 917 6.59 -2.64 -21.55
C GLU A 917 7.54 -3.26 -20.51
N TYR A 918 8.72 -2.65 -20.36
CA TYR A 918 9.69 -3.05 -19.34
C TYR A 918 9.37 -2.39 -17.98
N SER A 919 9.51 -3.18 -16.91
CA SER A 919 9.55 -2.69 -15.54
C SER A 919 10.49 -3.56 -14.72
N ASN A 920 11.23 -2.93 -13.82
CA ASN A 920 12.21 -3.59 -12.98
C ASN A 920 11.54 -4.21 -11.75
N CYS A 921 11.54 -5.54 -11.66
CA CYS A 921 10.97 -6.27 -10.52
C CYS A 921 11.97 -7.27 -9.92
N VAL A 922 13.25 -6.95 -10.01
CA VAL A 922 14.33 -7.78 -9.49
C VAL A 922 14.30 -7.83 -7.96
N THR A 923 14.76 -8.94 -7.39
CA THR A 923 14.96 -9.05 -5.94
C THR A 923 16.34 -9.58 -5.61
N PHE A 924 16.86 -9.25 -4.42
CA PHE A 924 18.11 -9.84 -3.93
C PHE A 924 18.06 -11.37 -3.90
N ASN A 925 16.90 -11.95 -3.54
CA ASN A 925 16.71 -13.40 -3.52
C ASN A 925 16.74 -14.00 -4.93
N GLU A 926 16.13 -13.36 -5.93
CA GLU A 926 16.20 -13.79 -7.33
C GLU A 926 17.65 -13.85 -7.81
N VAL A 927 18.43 -12.78 -7.58
CA VAL A 927 19.84 -12.73 -7.99
C VAL A 927 20.67 -13.79 -7.26
N LYS A 928 20.39 -14.01 -5.97
CA LYS A 928 21.05 -15.03 -5.18
C LYS A 928 20.73 -16.45 -5.66
N ASP A 929 19.47 -16.77 -5.90
CA ASP A 929 19.07 -18.11 -6.37
C ASP A 929 19.67 -18.41 -7.75
N LEU A 930 19.74 -17.42 -8.65
CA LEU A 930 20.44 -17.55 -9.93
C LEU A 930 21.94 -17.79 -9.76
N LEU A 931 22.58 -17.10 -8.83
CA LEU A 931 24.01 -17.27 -8.54
C LEU A 931 24.29 -18.65 -7.94
N ASP A 932 23.48 -19.07 -6.97
CA ASP A 932 23.60 -20.36 -6.31
C ASP A 932 23.42 -21.50 -7.33
N GLN A 933 22.41 -21.41 -8.21
CA GLN A 933 22.19 -22.37 -9.29
C GLN A 933 23.36 -22.39 -10.27
N ALA A 934 23.83 -21.23 -10.73
CA ALA A 934 24.96 -21.14 -11.65
C ALA A 934 26.27 -21.68 -11.04
N SER A 935 26.46 -21.49 -9.73
CA SER A 935 27.58 -22.06 -8.99
C SER A 935 27.45 -23.59 -8.85
N ALA A 936 26.25 -24.11 -8.57
CA ALA A 936 25.98 -25.54 -8.45
C ALA A 936 26.19 -26.28 -9.78
N ASP A 937 25.80 -25.65 -10.89
CA ASP A 937 25.98 -26.19 -12.25
C ASP A 937 27.43 -26.05 -12.77
N GLY A 938 28.31 -25.38 -12.02
CA GLY A 938 29.69 -25.11 -12.45
C GLY A 938 29.80 -24.07 -13.57
N ASN A 939 28.76 -23.27 -13.79
CA ASN A 939 28.68 -22.18 -14.77
C ASN A 939 29.40 -20.91 -14.31
N VAL A 940 29.65 -20.79 -13.00
CA VAL A 940 30.49 -19.74 -12.39
C VAL A 940 31.61 -20.41 -11.61
N THR A 941 32.84 -19.91 -11.74
CA THR A 941 33.99 -20.47 -10.99
C THR A 941 33.81 -20.26 -9.49
N THR A 942 34.45 -21.10 -8.66
CA THR A 942 34.39 -20.95 -7.18
C THR A 942 34.85 -19.57 -6.71
N ALA A 943 35.91 -19.02 -7.32
CA ALA A 943 36.40 -17.67 -7.02
C ALA A 943 35.37 -16.59 -7.42
N GLY A 944 34.76 -16.73 -8.60
CA GLY A 944 33.71 -15.83 -9.06
C GLY A 944 32.48 -15.87 -8.16
N SER A 945 32.04 -17.07 -7.77
CA SER A 945 30.89 -17.28 -6.87
C SER A 945 31.12 -16.64 -5.50
N THR A 946 32.32 -16.78 -4.93
CA THR A 946 32.68 -16.11 -3.66
C THR A 946 32.63 -14.58 -3.79
N ALA A 947 33.20 -14.02 -4.85
CA ALA A 947 33.24 -12.57 -5.06
C ALA A 947 31.83 -11.98 -5.31
N LEU A 948 31.02 -12.65 -6.13
CA LEU A 948 29.64 -12.27 -6.40
C LEU A 948 28.78 -12.35 -5.12
N ASN A 949 28.90 -13.43 -4.35
CA ASN A 949 28.17 -13.56 -3.08
C ASN A 949 28.55 -12.46 -2.08
N ALA A 950 29.84 -12.13 -1.95
CA ALA A 950 30.29 -11.07 -1.06
C ALA A 950 29.69 -9.71 -1.45
N ALA A 951 29.76 -9.33 -2.73
CA ALA A 951 29.21 -8.08 -3.22
C ALA A 951 27.68 -8.01 -3.06
N LEU A 952 26.96 -9.10 -3.36
CA LEU A 952 25.51 -9.18 -3.21
C LEU A 952 25.09 -9.05 -1.73
N ALA A 953 25.79 -9.73 -0.82
CA ALA A 953 25.52 -9.68 0.61
C ALA A 953 25.78 -8.28 1.20
N SER A 954 26.85 -7.61 0.76
CA SER A 954 27.13 -6.22 1.15
C SER A 954 26.06 -5.25 0.62
N ALA A 955 25.60 -5.44 -0.62
CA ALA A 955 24.53 -4.63 -1.19
C ALA A 955 23.21 -4.79 -0.41
N ASP A 956 22.82 -6.03 -0.12
CA ASP A 956 21.60 -6.35 0.64
C ASP A 956 21.68 -5.80 2.08
N THR A 957 22.84 -5.94 2.74
CA THR A 957 23.06 -5.37 4.09
C THR A 957 22.91 -3.85 4.10
N ALA A 958 23.51 -3.16 3.14
CA ALA A 958 23.39 -1.70 3.02
C ALA A 958 21.95 -1.27 2.71
N TYR A 959 21.24 -1.99 1.82
CA TYR A 959 19.84 -1.73 1.51
C TYR A 959 18.92 -1.87 2.74
N ARG A 960 19.13 -2.92 3.55
CA ARG A 960 18.37 -3.11 4.80
C ARG A 960 18.70 -2.07 5.88
N ALA A 961 19.81 -1.37 5.75
CA ALA A 961 20.19 -0.24 6.62
C ALA A 961 19.74 1.13 6.08
N ASP A 962 18.92 1.15 5.01
CA ASP A 962 18.50 2.36 4.29
C ASP A 962 19.66 3.19 3.69
N ASP A 963 20.86 2.59 3.53
CA ASP A 963 22.00 3.20 2.83
C ASP A 963 21.98 2.78 1.35
N PHE A 964 21.03 3.37 0.61
CA PHE A 964 20.83 3.07 -0.81
C PHE A 964 22.04 3.42 -1.68
N ALA A 965 22.84 4.41 -1.27
CA ALA A 965 24.05 4.82 -1.99
C ALA A 965 25.15 3.75 -1.90
N ALA A 966 25.40 3.23 -0.69
CA ALA A 966 26.33 2.11 -0.49
C ALA A 966 25.81 0.83 -1.14
N ALA A 967 24.50 0.54 -1.03
CA ALA A 967 23.87 -0.61 -1.68
C ALA A 967 24.08 -0.58 -3.21
N ALA A 968 23.84 0.56 -3.85
CA ALA A 968 24.10 0.75 -5.27
C ALA A 968 25.59 0.59 -5.62
N GLY A 969 26.50 0.99 -4.72
CA GLY A 969 27.94 0.80 -4.86
C GLY A 969 28.33 -0.68 -4.94
N PHE A 970 27.87 -1.48 -3.98
CA PHE A 970 28.12 -2.92 -3.95
C PHE A 970 27.41 -3.67 -5.09
N ALA A 971 26.21 -3.25 -5.49
CA ALA A 971 25.53 -3.81 -6.67
C ALA A 971 26.32 -3.52 -7.96
N ARG A 972 26.95 -2.34 -8.10
CA ARG A 972 27.86 -2.06 -9.23
C ARG A 972 29.10 -2.94 -9.18
N GLU A 973 29.64 -3.24 -8.00
CA GLU A 973 30.73 -4.20 -7.86
C GLU A 973 30.29 -5.60 -8.29
N PHE A 974 29.10 -6.04 -7.89
CA PHE A 974 28.51 -7.31 -8.35
C PHE A 974 28.46 -7.37 -9.89
N VAL A 975 27.94 -6.33 -10.53
CA VAL A 975 27.90 -6.22 -12.01
C VAL A 975 29.31 -6.28 -12.61
N ALA A 976 30.29 -5.60 -11.99
CA ALA A 976 31.68 -5.63 -12.44
C ALA A 976 32.30 -7.02 -12.33
N GLN A 977 31.97 -7.80 -11.29
CA GLN A 977 32.39 -9.20 -11.18
C GLN A 977 31.69 -10.08 -12.21
N ALA A 978 30.39 -9.86 -12.47
CA ALA A 978 29.62 -10.61 -13.44
C ALA A 978 30.16 -10.42 -14.88
N LYS A 979 30.72 -9.26 -15.19
CA LYS A 979 31.34 -9.00 -16.50
C LYS A 979 32.65 -9.75 -16.73
N ARG A 980 33.35 -10.22 -15.70
CA ARG A 980 34.70 -10.78 -15.86
C ARG A 980 34.63 -12.15 -16.50
N LEU A 981 35.19 -12.30 -17.70
CA LEU A 981 35.30 -13.60 -18.37
C LEU A 981 36.05 -14.65 -17.52
N ALA A 982 36.98 -14.22 -16.67
CA ALA A 982 37.70 -15.11 -15.75
C ALA A 982 36.80 -15.81 -14.70
N ASN A 983 35.59 -15.28 -14.47
CA ASN A 983 34.61 -15.88 -13.58
C ASN A 983 33.71 -16.91 -14.29
N ALA A 984 33.80 -17.03 -15.62
CA ALA A 984 32.97 -17.92 -16.42
C ALA A 984 33.38 -19.39 -16.23
N GLY A 985 32.39 -20.26 -16.08
CA GLY A 985 32.54 -21.70 -15.96
C GLY A 985 32.11 -22.45 -17.23
N ALA A 986 31.41 -23.56 -17.03
CA ALA A 986 31.07 -24.53 -18.08
C ALA A 986 30.24 -23.96 -19.23
N ASP A 987 29.36 -23.00 -18.97
CA ASP A 987 28.47 -22.38 -19.97
C ASP A 987 29.09 -21.21 -20.74
N LYS A 988 30.41 -20.98 -20.58
CA LYS A 988 31.17 -19.91 -21.22
C LYS A 988 30.63 -18.50 -20.91
N GLY A 989 30.00 -18.32 -19.74
CA GLY A 989 29.60 -17.03 -19.19
C GLY A 989 28.17 -16.60 -19.52
N THR A 990 27.32 -17.53 -19.95
CA THR A 990 25.88 -17.27 -20.20
C THR A 990 25.17 -16.86 -18.90
N ALA A 991 25.39 -17.61 -17.81
CA ALA A 991 24.86 -17.31 -16.49
C ALA A 991 25.41 -15.98 -15.96
N LEU A 992 26.68 -15.67 -16.22
CA LEU A 992 27.27 -14.38 -15.86
C LEU A 992 26.59 -13.20 -16.56
N MET A 993 26.21 -13.34 -17.84
CA MET A 993 25.46 -12.30 -18.54
C MET A 993 24.06 -12.12 -17.95
N GLN A 994 23.38 -13.20 -17.56
CA GLN A 994 22.09 -13.12 -16.86
C GLN A 994 22.24 -12.42 -15.50
N LEU A 995 23.25 -12.80 -14.71
CA LEU A 995 23.58 -12.15 -13.44
C LEU A 995 23.97 -10.69 -13.64
N GLN A 996 24.65 -10.34 -14.73
CA GLN A 996 24.98 -8.96 -15.07
C GLN A 996 23.72 -8.12 -15.28
N THR A 997 22.75 -8.62 -16.05
CA THR A 997 21.46 -7.95 -16.25
C THR A 997 20.74 -7.75 -14.92
N LYS A 998 20.59 -8.81 -14.12
CA LYS A 998 19.92 -8.74 -12.81
C LYS A 998 20.64 -7.85 -11.80
N GLY A 999 21.97 -7.82 -11.82
CA GLY A 999 22.77 -6.91 -11.03
C GLY A 999 22.57 -5.45 -11.45
N ALA A 1000 22.43 -5.18 -12.75
CA ALA A 1000 22.15 -3.83 -13.25
C ALA A 1000 20.74 -3.37 -12.86
N GLU A 1001 19.76 -4.27 -12.86
CA GLU A 1001 18.42 -4.03 -12.31
C GLU A 1001 18.49 -3.66 -10.82
N LEU A 1002 19.31 -4.36 -10.02
CA LEU A 1002 19.51 -4.00 -8.61
C LEU A 1002 20.14 -2.61 -8.47
N VAL A 1003 21.11 -2.26 -9.32
CA VAL A 1003 21.69 -0.90 -9.33
C VAL A 1003 20.61 0.14 -9.67
N GLY A 1004 19.76 -0.13 -10.65
CA GLY A 1004 18.66 0.75 -11.05
C GLY A 1004 17.72 1.04 -9.89
N TRP A 1005 17.26 -0.02 -9.22
CA TRP A 1005 16.40 0.07 -8.03
C TRP A 1005 17.06 0.90 -6.91
N MET A 1006 18.30 0.59 -6.53
CA MET A 1006 19.00 1.30 -5.44
C MET A 1006 19.35 2.76 -5.77
N SER A 1007 19.43 3.11 -7.05
CA SER A 1007 19.79 4.47 -7.49
C SER A 1007 18.59 5.31 -7.93
N GLY A 1008 17.37 4.75 -7.93
CA GLY A 1008 16.18 5.40 -8.45
C GLY A 1008 16.23 5.66 -9.97
N ASN A 1009 16.95 4.81 -10.71
CA ASN A 1009 17.09 4.89 -12.16
C ASN A 1009 16.73 3.56 -12.81
N GLU A 1010 15.43 3.33 -12.97
CA GLU A 1010 14.82 2.05 -13.35
C GLU A 1010 14.74 1.82 -14.88
N ALA A 1011 15.73 2.28 -15.63
CA ALA A 1011 15.79 2.02 -17.08
C ALA A 1011 16.13 0.55 -17.38
N GLU A 1012 15.61 0.05 -18.51
CA GLU A 1012 15.97 -1.28 -19.01
C GLU A 1012 17.50 -1.41 -19.15
N PRO A 1013 18.12 -2.46 -18.56
CA PRO A 1013 19.55 -2.65 -18.65
C PRO A 1013 20.02 -2.83 -20.10
N ALA A 1014 21.13 -2.18 -20.45
CA ALA A 1014 21.80 -2.44 -21.72
C ALA A 1014 22.20 -3.93 -21.82
N ALA A 1015 22.27 -4.43 -23.06
CA ALA A 1015 22.64 -5.82 -23.33
C ALA A 1015 23.95 -6.22 -22.60
N PRO A 1016 23.96 -7.36 -21.88
CA PRO A 1016 25.12 -7.78 -21.12
C PRO A 1016 26.28 -8.17 -22.05
N ARG A 1017 27.51 -7.99 -21.58
CA ARG A 1017 28.72 -8.34 -22.32
C ARG A 1017 29.82 -8.73 -21.36
N LEU A 1018 30.52 -9.81 -21.68
CA LEU A 1018 31.71 -10.21 -20.95
C LEU A 1018 32.88 -9.33 -21.37
N GLU A 1019 33.63 -8.88 -20.38
CA GLU A 1019 34.86 -8.11 -20.55
C GLU A 1019 36.03 -9.08 -20.36
N GLY A 1020 36.90 -9.14 -21.38
CA GLY A 1020 38.20 -9.80 -21.24
C GLY A 1020 39.09 -9.06 -20.24
N PRO A 1021 40.23 -9.64 -19.83
CA PRO A 1021 41.20 -8.90 -19.02
C PRO A 1021 41.53 -7.57 -19.72
N PRO A 1022 41.69 -6.47 -18.98
CA PRO A 1022 42.05 -5.19 -19.59
C PRO A 1022 43.36 -5.37 -20.34
N ALA A 1023 43.30 -5.31 -21.67
CA ALA A 1023 44.49 -5.16 -22.48
C ALA A 1023 45.01 -3.74 -22.24
N GLN A 1024 46.16 -3.60 -21.58
CA GLN A 1024 46.84 -2.32 -21.56
C GLN A 1024 47.25 -1.97 -23.00
N GLY A 1025 46.59 -0.97 -23.57
CA GLY A 1025 46.98 -0.36 -24.84
C GLY A 1025 47.85 0.86 -24.57
N THR A 1026 49.11 0.79 -24.96
CA THR A 1026 49.97 1.97 -25.04
C THR A 1026 49.56 2.79 -26.27
N VAL A 1027 49.21 4.06 -26.12
CA VAL A 1027 49.13 4.97 -27.26
C VAL A 1027 50.57 5.28 -27.68
N GLY A 1028 50.95 4.85 -28.89
CA GLY A 1028 52.29 5.01 -29.42
C GLY A 1028 52.29 5.35 -30.91
N GLY A 1029 53.31 6.09 -31.35
CA GLY A 1029 53.64 6.29 -32.75
C GLY A 1029 54.96 5.60 -33.07
N SER A 1030 55.06 4.91 -34.21
CA SER A 1030 56.31 4.31 -34.69
C SER A 1030 57.03 5.26 -35.63
N VAL A 1031 58.30 5.54 -35.39
CA VAL A 1031 59.20 6.17 -36.37
C VAL A 1031 59.94 5.05 -37.12
N PRO A 1032 59.77 4.89 -38.44
CA PRO A 1032 60.49 3.88 -39.20
C PRO A 1032 62.00 4.15 -39.21
N ALA A 1033 62.81 3.09 -39.18
CA ALA A 1033 64.25 3.19 -39.41
C ALA A 1033 64.52 3.83 -40.78
N THR A 1034 65.03 5.05 -40.77
CA THR A 1034 65.24 5.88 -41.97
C THR A 1034 66.70 6.30 -42.01
N LEU A 1035 67.39 5.97 -43.10
CA LEU A 1035 68.64 6.58 -43.53
C LEU A 1035 68.42 7.17 -44.92
N GLY A 1036 68.46 8.50 -45.02
CA GLY A 1036 68.30 9.25 -46.27
C GLY A 1036 69.56 10.03 -46.56
N LEU A 1037 70.12 9.85 -47.76
CA LEU A 1037 71.23 10.64 -48.28
C LEU A 1037 70.88 11.10 -49.70
N THR A 1038 70.80 12.41 -49.89
CA THR A 1038 70.61 13.00 -51.22
C THR A 1038 71.82 13.88 -51.55
N LEU A 1039 72.47 13.62 -52.69
CA LEU A 1039 73.61 14.43 -53.15
C LEU A 1039 73.13 15.56 -54.07
N GLY A 1040 73.77 16.72 -53.94
CA GLY A 1040 73.59 17.86 -54.83
C GLY A 1040 74.35 17.69 -56.16
N ALA A 1041 74.45 18.78 -56.92
CA ALA A 1041 75.18 18.78 -58.20
C ALA A 1041 76.65 18.36 -58.02
N PRO A 1042 77.26 17.61 -58.96
CA PRO A 1042 78.66 17.19 -58.85
C PRO A 1042 79.63 18.35 -58.63
N ALA A 1043 80.58 18.17 -57.70
CA ALA A 1043 81.62 19.16 -57.44
C ALA A 1043 82.55 19.29 -58.67
N THR A 1044 82.83 20.53 -59.09
CA THR A 1044 83.67 20.81 -60.26
C THR A 1044 84.84 21.70 -59.86
N PHE A 1045 86.06 21.26 -60.14
CA PHE A 1045 87.26 22.09 -59.97
C PHE A 1045 87.38 23.13 -61.10
N GLY A 1046 88.04 24.25 -60.81
CA GLY A 1046 88.53 25.15 -61.86
C GLY A 1046 89.60 24.49 -62.73
N ALA A 1047 89.95 25.12 -63.85
CA ALA A 1047 90.95 24.61 -64.78
C ALA A 1047 92.33 24.43 -64.10
N PHE A 1048 92.89 23.22 -64.17
CA PHE A 1048 94.24 22.95 -63.68
C PHE A 1048 95.28 23.58 -64.61
N THR A 1049 96.17 24.41 -64.06
CA THR A 1049 97.22 25.11 -64.79
C THR A 1049 98.52 24.30 -64.78
N PRO A 1050 99.05 23.85 -65.93
CA PRO A 1050 100.32 23.13 -66.00
C PRO A 1050 101.50 23.98 -65.51
N GLY A 1051 102.48 23.36 -64.84
CA GLY A 1051 103.73 24.01 -64.41
C GLY A 1051 103.63 24.93 -63.18
N LYS A 1052 102.44 25.09 -62.59
CA LYS A 1052 102.20 25.95 -61.42
C LYS A 1052 101.76 25.11 -60.21
N PRO A 1053 102.56 25.06 -59.13
CA PRO A 1053 102.13 24.37 -57.91
C PRO A 1053 100.94 25.11 -57.30
N GLN A 1054 99.78 24.46 -57.23
CA GLN A 1054 98.54 25.05 -56.73
C GLN A 1054 97.59 23.97 -56.21
N THR A 1055 96.89 24.27 -55.10
CA THR A 1055 95.77 23.47 -54.61
C THR A 1055 94.47 24.04 -55.17
N TYR A 1056 93.68 23.19 -55.80
CA TYR A 1056 92.36 23.51 -56.32
C TYR A 1056 91.31 22.96 -55.36
N THR A 1057 90.25 23.73 -55.14
CA THR A 1057 89.15 23.34 -54.26
C THR A 1057 87.85 23.25 -55.06
N ALA A 1058 86.96 22.35 -54.63
CA ALA A 1058 85.61 22.21 -55.15
C ALA A 1058 84.68 21.74 -54.02
N SER A 1059 83.38 21.96 -54.13
CA SER A 1059 82.42 21.47 -53.14
C SER A 1059 81.09 21.07 -53.77
N THR A 1060 80.36 20.24 -53.03
CA THR A 1060 78.95 19.91 -53.29
C THR A 1060 78.19 19.87 -51.96
N LYS A 1061 76.86 19.79 -52.05
CA LYS A 1061 75.99 19.62 -50.88
C LYS A 1061 75.48 18.19 -50.80
N ALA A 1062 75.14 17.75 -49.60
CA ALA A 1062 74.37 16.55 -49.37
C ALA A 1062 73.36 16.81 -48.26
N ASP A 1063 72.15 16.27 -48.38
CA ASP A 1063 71.16 16.33 -47.30
C ASP A 1063 71.07 14.95 -46.64
N VAL A 1064 71.18 14.94 -45.30
CA VAL A 1064 71.20 13.74 -44.46
C VAL A 1064 69.99 13.70 -43.54
N ILE A 1065 69.31 12.55 -43.53
CA ILE A 1065 68.22 12.21 -42.62
C ILE A 1065 68.56 10.88 -41.96
N SER A 1066 68.53 10.81 -40.63
CA SER A 1066 68.71 9.57 -39.88
C SER A 1066 67.78 9.53 -38.67
N THR A 1067 67.08 8.41 -38.48
CA THR A 1067 66.36 8.12 -37.24
C THR A 1067 67.16 7.23 -36.30
N ALA A 1068 68.37 6.80 -36.68
CA ALA A 1068 69.23 5.93 -35.90
C ALA A 1068 69.92 6.68 -34.74
N GLY A 1069 70.26 5.96 -33.67
CA GLY A 1069 71.00 6.51 -32.53
C GLY A 1069 72.44 6.93 -32.87
N ASP A 1070 72.97 6.41 -33.97
CA ASP A 1070 74.25 6.78 -34.58
C ASP A 1070 74.18 6.69 -36.10
N ALA A 1071 74.89 7.54 -36.82
CA ALA A 1071 75.06 7.42 -38.27
C ALA A 1071 76.43 7.94 -38.73
N ARG A 1072 76.96 7.42 -39.84
CA ARG A 1072 78.25 7.79 -40.42
C ARG A 1072 78.12 8.04 -41.90
N LEU A 1073 78.61 9.19 -42.36
CA LEU A 1073 78.79 9.49 -43.78
C LEU A 1073 80.23 9.22 -44.19
N SER A 1074 80.42 8.43 -45.24
CA SER A 1074 81.74 8.08 -45.79
C SER A 1074 81.79 8.23 -47.31
N VAL A 1075 83.00 8.34 -47.86
CA VAL A 1075 83.26 8.40 -49.31
C VAL A 1075 84.29 7.35 -49.71
N SER A 1076 84.08 6.73 -50.87
CA SER A 1076 85.06 5.82 -51.48
C SER A 1076 85.13 5.96 -52.99
N ASP A 1077 86.28 5.63 -53.55
CA ASP A 1077 86.46 5.39 -54.98
C ASP A 1077 86.41 3.88 -55.25
N ALA A 1078 85.39 3.44 -55.98
CA ALA A 1078 85.22 2.03 -56.34
C ALA A 1078 86.11 1.59 -57.51
N SER A 1079 86.81 2.52 -58.17
CA SER A 1079 87.69 2.20 -59.30
C SER A 1079 88.97 1.50 -58.84
N ALA A 1080 89.30 0.39 -59.50
CA ALA A 1080 90.59 -0.28 -59.37
C ALA A 1080 91.74 0.46 -60.10
N THR A 1081 91.42 1.47 -60.93
CA THR A 1081 92.42 2.25 -61.67
C THR A 1081 92.74 3.55 -60.91
N ALA A 1082 93.97 3.63 -60.39
CA ALA A 1082 94.47 4.78 -59.63
C ALA A 1082 93.48 5.26 -58.55
N THR A 1083 93.11 4.35 -57.65
CA THR A 1083 92.11 4.58 -56.59
C THR A 1083 92.40 5.85 -55.80
N GLY A 1084 91.36 6.67 -55.60
CA GLY A 1084 91.41 7.92 -54.85
C GLY A 1084 92.08 9.09 -55.59
N ARG A 1085 92.40 8.96 -56.88
CA ARG A 1085 93.12 9.98 -57.67
C ARG A 1085 92.32 10.38 -58.90
N LEU A 1086 92.21 11.66 -59.22
CA LEU A 1086 91.54 12.05 -60.47
C LEU A 1086 92.30 11.50 -61.69
N VAL A 1087 91.56 11.05 -62.70
CA VAL A 1087 92.11 10.46 -63.92
C VAL A 1087 91.61 11.16 -65.18
N ASN A 1088 92.47 11.23 -66.19
CA ASN A 1088 92.14 11.61 -67.57
C ASN A 1088 92.49 10.39 -68.45
N GLY A 1089 91.49 9.57 -68.76
CA GLY A 1089 91.69 8.25 -69.35
C GLY A 1089 92.47 7.31 -68.41
N SER A 1090 93.55 6.70 -68.91
CA SER A 1090 94.46 5.87 -68.10
C SER A 1090 95.50 6.66 -67.30
N PHE A 1091 95.54 7.99 -67.44
CA PHE A 1091 96.54 8.84 -66.81
C PHE A 1091 95.98 9.42 -65.50
N SER A 1092 96.70 9.26 -64.39
CA SER A 1092 96.26 9.72 -63.06
C SER A 1092 97.13 10.85 -62.52
N LEU A 1093 96.54 11.71 -61.70
CA LEU A 1093 97.30 12.70 -60.93
C LEU A 1093 98.16 12.05 -59.83
N ALA A 1094 99.30 12.68 -59.57
CA ALA A 1094 100.32 12.24 -58.63
C ALA A 1094 99.97 12.51 -57.17
N ALA A 1095 99.08 13.46 -56.88
CA ALA A 1095 98.49 13.64 -55.55
C ALA A 1095 97.08 13.00 -55.47
N PRO A 1096 96.72 12.36 -54.35
CA PRO A 1096 95.35 11.87 -54.14
C PRO A 1096 94.37 13.03 -54.04
N LEU A 1097 93.14 12.78 -54.49
CA LEU A 1097 92.01 13.65 -54.21
C LEU A 1097 91.72 13.57 -52.72
N GLN A 1098 91.61 14.71 -52.05
CA GLN A 1098 91.21 14.77 -50.65
C GLN A 1098 89.76 15.20 -50.51
N ALA A 1099 89.09 14.69 -49.48
CA ALA A 1099 87.72 15.05 -49.15
C ALA A 1099 87.57 15.33 -47.65
N LYS A 1100 86.65 16.23 -47.31
CA LYS A 1100 86.11 16.42 -45.95
C LYS A 1100 84.64 16.80 -46.05
N ALA A 1101 83.92 16.74 -44.93
CA ALA A 1101 82.59 17.31 -44.86
C ALA A 1101 82.39 18.11 -43.58
N THR A 1102 81.51 19.11 -43.64
CA THR A 1102 81.12 19.95 -42.52
C THR A 1102 79.60 20.03 -42.46
N SER A 1103 79.05 19.94 -41.26
CA SER A 1103 77.62 20.00 -40.99
C SER A 1103 77.35 20.64 -39.63
N ALA A 1104 76.11 21.05 -39.38
CA ALA A 1104 75.70 21.57 -38.07
C ALA A 1104 75.48 20.46 -37.04
N ALA A 1105 75.02 19.28 -37.46
CA ALA A 1105 74.66 18.17 -36.58
C ALA A 1105 75.72 17.05 -36.50
N GLY A 1106 76.63 16.97 -37.48
CA GLY A 1106 77.68 15.94 -37.56
C GLY A 1106 79.05 16.47 -37.16
N THR A 1107 79.86 15.60 -36.55
CA THR A 1107 81.26 15.91 -36.24
C THR A 1107 82.16 15.41 -37.36
N GLY A 1108 82.86 16.33 -38.02
CA GLY A 1108 83.69 16.04 -39.20
C GLY A 1108 85.18 15.98 -38.89
N THR A 1109 85.94 15.42 -39.82
CA THR A 1109 87.41 15.33 -39.76
C THR A 1109 88.07 16.31 -40.74
N ALA A 1110 89.39 16.52 -40.60
CA ALA A 1110 90.17 17.30 -41.56
C ALA A 1110 90.19 16.62 -42.94
N PHE A 1111 90.64 17.35 -43.98
CA PHE A 1111 90.82 16.76 -45.31
C PHE A 1111 91.67 15.49 -45.24
N ALA A 1112 91.14 14.42 -45.83
CA ALA A 1112 91.79 13.13 -45.89
C ALA A 1112 91.74 12.58 -47.33
N PRO A 1113 92.75 11.80 -47.77
CA PRO A 1113 92.71 11.14 -49.07
C PRO A 1113 91.45 10.30 -49.23
N VAL A 1114 90.82 10.32 -50.41
CA VAL A 1114 89.68 9.46 -50.72
C VAL A 1114 90.15 8.01 -50.84
N GLY A 1115 89.64 7.16 -49.95
CA GLY A 1115 89.98 5.74 -49.87
C GLY A 1115 89.23 4.88 -50.89
N GLY A 1116 89.64 3.61 -51.00
CA GLY A 1116 88.95 2.60 -51.81
C GLY A 1116 87.75 1.98 -51.09
N SER A 1117 86.95 1.19 -51.79
CA SER A 1117 85.74 0.56 -51.20
C SER A 1117 86.02 -0.37 -50.00
N SER A 1118 87.23 -0.94 -49.87
CA SER A 1118 87.62 -1.76 -48.71
C SER A 1118 88.04 -0.95 -47.49
N ALA A 1119 88.32 0.35 -47.65
CA ALA A 1119 88.64 1.28 -46.57
C ALA A 1119 88.11 2.68 -46.89
N PRO A 1120 86.77 2.89 -46.85
CA PRO A 1120 86.16 4.19 -47.16
C PRO A 1120 86.62 5.28 -46.19
N THR A 1121 86.79 6.50 -46.69
CA THR A 1121 87.17 7.65 -45.87
C THR A 1121 85.94 8.15 -45.13
N THR A 1122 86.02 8.20 -43.80
CA THR A 1122 84.95 8.77 -42.96
C THR A 1122 84.95 10.29 -43.08
N LEU A 1123 83.78 10.87 -43.37
CA LEU A 1123 83.60 12.31 -43.55
C LEU A 1123 82.91 12.96 -42.34
N LEU A 1124 81.83 12.36 -41.83
CA LEU A 1124 81.08 12.82 -40.66
C LEU A 1124 80.57 11.64 -39.83
N ASP A 1125 80.56 11.82 -38.51
CA ASP A 1125 79.84 10.97 -37.55
C ASP A 1125 78.72 11.78 -36.88
N PHE A 1126 77.55 11.17 -36.74
CA PHE A 1126 76.35 11.70 -36.08
C PHE A 1126 76.09 10.88 -34.81
N GLY A 1127 76.04 11.54 -33.65
CA GLY A 1127 75.83 10.88 -32.35
C GLY A 1127 74.36 10.72 -31.95
N GLY A 1128 73.43 10.94 -32.88
CA GLY A 1128 71.99 10.85 -32.65
C GLY A 1128 71.18 11.07 -33.93
N PRO A 1129 69.84 10.95 -33.87
CA PRO A 1129 68.96 11.19 -35.00
C PRO A 1129 69.12 12.61 -35.55
N VAL A 1130 69.09 12.76 -36.87
CA VAL A 1130 69.21 14.04 -37.57
C VAL A 1130 68.11 14.19 -38.63
N SER A 1131 67.53 15.37 -38.71
CA SER A 1131 66.41 15.67 -39.62
C SER A 1131 66.80 16.79 -40.57
N ASN A 1132 66.95 16.46 -41.86
CA ASN A 1132 67.29 17.38 -42.96
C ASN A 1132 68.58 18.18 -42.71
N ASP A 1133 69.63 17.52 -42.22
CA ASP A 1133 70.90 18.18 -42.00
C ASP A 1133 71.64 18.38 -43.33
N THR A 1134 71.91 19.64 -43.68
CA THR A 1134 72.63 19.99 -44.90
C THR A 1134 74.13 19.94 -44.66
N VAL A 1135 74.76 18.96 -45.28
CA VAL A 1135 76.20 18.71 -45.27
C VAL A 1135 76.87 19.39 -46.46
N THR A 1136 77.98 20.09 -46.22
CA THR A 1136 78.87 20.56 -47.30
C THR A 1136 80.05 19.61 -47.43
N VAL A 1137 80.14 18.90 -48.57
CA VAL A 1137 81.28 18.03 -48.90
C VAL A 1137 82.27 18.84 -49.73
N SER A 1138 83.49 19.00 -49.22
CA SER A 1138 84.56 19.74 -49.89
C SER A 1138 85.63 18.79 -50.40
N PHE A 1139 86.25 19.14 -51.51
CA PHE A 1139 87.38 18.42 -52.10
C PHE A 1139 88.56 19.34 -52.35
N GLU A 1140 89.76 18.76 -52.26
CA GLU A 1140 91.01 19.42 -52.62
C GLU A 1140 91.86 18.53 -53.53
N GLN A 1141 92.41 19.13 -54.58
CA GLN A 1141 93.37 18.50 -55.46
C GLN A 1141 94.61 19.39 -55.57
N ALA A 1142 95.74 18.91 -55.06
CA ALA A 1142 97.04 19.55 -55.26
C ALA A 1142 97.61 19.14 -56.62
N ILE A 1143 98.17 20.11 -57.35
CA ILE A 1143 99.00 19.90 -58.54
C ILE A 1143 100.41 20.36 -58.23
N GLY A 1144 101.41 19.51 -58.47
CA GLY A 1144 102.83 19.82 -58.25
C GLY A 1144 103.45 20.68 -59.36
N GLN A 1145 104.54 21.40 -59.06
CA GLN A 1145 105.25 22.25 -60.04
C GLN A 1145 105.71 21.48 -61.29
N ASN A 1146 106.10 20.22 -61.13
CA ASN A 1146 106.57 19.34 -62.20
C ASN A 1146 105.55 18.25 -62.59
N GLU A 1147 104.30 18.37 -62.16
CA GLU A 1147 103.27 17.36 -62.44
C GLU A 1147 102.79 17.48 -63.89
N ALA A 1148 102.91 16.38 -64.64
CA ALA A 1148 102.47 16.33 -66.03
C ALA A 1148 100.94 16.32 -66.10
N LEU A 1149 100.35 17.26 -66.85
CA LEU A 1149 98.91 17.34 -67.11
C LEU A 1149 98.61 17.06 -68.58
N ARG A 1150 97.56 16.28 -68.85
CA ARG A 1150 97.02 16.03 -70.19
C ARG A 1150 95.85 16.96 -70.47
N THR A 1151 95.73 17.42 -71.71
CA THR A 1151 94.52 18.13 -72.17
C THR A 1151 93.29 17.25 -72.01
N GLY A 1152 92.19 17.81 -71.50
CA GLY A 1152 90.94 17.09 -71.25
C GLY A 1152 90.53 17.09 -69.78
N ALA A 1153 89.41 16.44 -69.47
CA ALA A 1153 88.85 16.41 -68.13
C ALA A 1153 89.51 15.35 -67.25
N TYR A 1154 89.90 15.76 -66.04
CA TYR A 1154 90.26 14.85 -64.96
C TYR A 1154 89.03 14.64 -64.09
N SER A 1155 88.58 13.40 -63.95
CA SER A 1155 87.36 13.08 -63.19
C SER A 1155 87.48 11.74 -62.46
N LYS A 1156 86.61 11.53 -61.48
CA LYS A 1156 86.43 10.26 -60.79
C LYS A 1156 84.99 10.15 -60.29
N ALA A 1157 84.40 8.96 -60.39
CA ALA A 1157 83.12 8.66 -59.76
C ALA A 1157 83.36 8.19 -58.32
N LEU A 1158 82.71 8.83 -57.36
CA LEU A 1158 82.84 8.51 -55.93
C LEU A 1158 81.50 8.01 -55.39
N THR A 1159 81.56 7.03 -54.49
CA THR A 1159 80.41 6.48 -53.79
C THR A 1159 80.36 7.07 -52.39
N PHE A 1160 79.24 7.71 -52.05
CA PHE A 1160 78.94 8.19 -50.71
C PHE A 1160 77.98 7.25 -50.01
N THR A 1161 78.29 6.88 -48.78
CA THR A 1161 77.50 5.93 -48.00
C THR A 1161 77.16 6.54 -46.66
N LEU A 1162 75.86 6.59 -46.36
CA LEU A 1162 75.34 6.82 -45.01
C LEU A 1162 75.00 5.47 -44.38
N SER A 1163 75.59 5.17 -43.23
CA SER A 1163 75.42 3.88 -42.54
C SER A 1163 75.27 4.06 -41.04
N THR A 1164 74.68 3.09 -40.35
CA THR A 1164 74.60 3.04 -38.88
C THR A 1164 75.10 1.68 -38.38
N SER A 1165 75.69 1.64 -37.17
CA SER A 1165 76.03 0.38 -36.50
C SER A 1165 74.85 -0.23 -35.75
N ASN A 1166 73.84 0.58 -35.41
CA ASN A 1166 72.67 0.18 -34.64
C ASN A 1166 71.37 0.55 -35.40
N PRO A 1167 71.03 -0.20 -36.47
CA PRO A 1167 69.89 0.09 -37.35
C PRO A 1167 68.52 -0.06 -36.72
#